data_AF-A0A8X8XGJ6-F1
#
_entry.id   AF-A0A8X8XGJ6-F1
#
_cell.length_a   1.000
_cell.length_b   1.000
_cell.length_c   1.000
_cell.angle_alpha   90.00
_cell.angle_beta   90.00
_cell.angle_gamma   90.00
#
_symmetry.space_group_name_H-M   'P 1'
#
loop_
_entity.id
_entity.type
_entity.pdbx_description
1 polymer ?
#
loop_
_entity_poly.entity_id
_entity_poly.type
_entity_poly.pdbx_seq_one_letter_code
_entity_poly.pdbx_strand_id
1 'polypeptide(L)'
;MIKISLCLFLVSVPFFAIICSAFSEDRPTDRRVLVLLDDFAIKSSHSIFFKSLETRGFDLDFKLADDPKLALQRYGQYLYDAIVLFAPTIDRFGGSVDAASLLEFVDSGHDLILAADTSASDLIREIAVECGVDFDEDPTAMVIDHTNHAVSETEGHHTLIANDDFVNSEVILGSRKIEAPVLFKGIGHSINPSSSLVTKVLSASPAAYSANPKSKLSSPPTLIGSAISLVSVVQINMNKAKFGPKESRDYIFNRLAYLSRLCPDLARNNARILISGSLTVFSDRFFRSGVQKAGSTTKHEKCGNEQFFVELSKWVFHERGHLKAVNVRHNKVGETDEPSMYRIKDDLEYSVEVYEWSGSSWEPYVAGDMQVQFYMMSPYVLKTLSSNEKGLYYTSFKIPDVYGVFQFKVEYQRLGYTALSLSKQIPVRPFRHNEYERFIPAALPYYGASFSMQSSVLVRSRLGFLRKMGSHMSKSQGETSAANDINNLHFATELNSYEAACKIDADVQAFDAALHCRTNNAISALAAGVEVRAMSFDSLREVTACLLDMNQEVVKVILDCKKDIWKNQELFEFVEEYFENSLKILDFCTALEKCLKSARDRQLLIHIALQQFEEEEEEGRYTKTLLELRNFKEAGDPFTEEFFTIFESVYRQQMVMLERLQSRKNKLDKKLKSVHAWRKVSTVIFAATFAAVLICSVVAAAMAAPPVAAALAAAASIPLGSMGRWMDSLLKNYQNALRGQKEIINCMNVGTYIAIKDLDNIRVLVDRLEIEIESLLKMADFAKNEDAMKVCVEEMRKKLVVFTKNIEELEVQADKCSRDIRRARTVILQRIIRHPNN
;
A
#
# COMPACT_ATOMS: atom_id res chain seq x y z
N MET A 1 35.56 -29.67 22.41
CA MET A 1 34.64 -29.32 21.32
C MET A 1 33.90 -27.99 21.55
N ILE A 2 33.18 -27.78 22.66
CA ILE A 2 32.29 -26.61 22.87
C ILE A 2 32.90 -25.23 22.49
N LYS A 3 34.17 -24.94 22.85
CA LYS A 3 34.82 -23.66 22.50
C LYS A 3 35.06 -23.42 21.00
N ILE A 4 35.04 -24.44 20.15
CA ILE A 4 35.22 -24.29 18.69
C ILE A 4 33.89 -23.94 18.01
N SER A 5 32.78 -24.52 18.48
CA SER A 5 31.44 -24.25 17.93
C SER A 5 31.01 -22.79 18.08
N LEU A 6 31.46 -22.12 19.15
CA LEU A 6 31.13 -20.72 19.42
C LEU A 6 31.84 -19.75 18.46
N CYS A 7 33.08 -20.06 18.05
CA CYS A 7 33.81 -19.27 17.06
C CYS A 7 33.20 -19.39 15.65
N LEU A 8 32.71 -20.58 15.27
CA LEU A 8 32.02 -20.78 13.99
C LEU A 8 30.71 -19.98 13.91
N PHE A 9 29.92 -19.96 14.99
CA PHE A 9 28.69 -19.15 15.06
C PHE A 9 28.95 -17.64 15.00
N LEU A 10 30.07 -17.16 15.54
CA LEU A 10 30.44 -15.74 15.46
C LEU A 10 30.92 -15.30 14.06
N VAL A 11 31.24 -16.24 13.17
CA VAL A 11 31.66 -15.96 11.78
C VAL A 11 30.51 -16.11 10.77
N SER A 12 29.45 -16.87 11.10
CA SER A 12 28.29 -17.04 10.21
C SER A 12 27.26 -15.90 10.27
N VAL A 13 27.11 -15.23 11.42
CA VAL A 13 26.17 -14.10 11.60
C VAL A 13 26.35 -12.95 10.58
N PRO A 14 27.56 -12.44 10.27
CA PRO A 14 27.72 -11.39 9.25
C PRO A 14 27.39 -11.87 7.82
N PHE A 15 27.41 -13.18 7.55
CA PHE A 15 27.15 -13.71 6.21
C PHE A 15 25.65 -13.76 5.87
N PHE A 16 24.78 -13.91 6.88
CA PHE A 16 23.32 -13.94 6.67
C PHE A 16 22.70 -12.53 6.55
N ALA A 17 23.45 -11.48 6.87
CA ALA A 17 23.00 -10.09 6.73
C ALA A 17 23.05 -9.54 5.29
N ILE A 18 23.75 -10.24 4.38
CA ILE A 18 24.08 -9.75 3.03
C ILE A 18 22.92 -9.97 2.02
N ILE A 19 21.88 -10.72 2.39
CA ILE A 19 20.77 -11.09 1.48
C ILE A 19 19.52 -10.18 1.69
N CYS A 20 19.61 -9.17 2.57
CA CYS A 20 18.50 -8.24 2.87
C CYS A 20 18.74 -6.80 2.39
N SER A 21 19.60 -6.58 1.38
CA SER A 21 19.88 -5.28 0.78
C SER A 21 19.01 -4.99 -0.45
N ALA A 22 17.69 -4.92 -0.26
CA ALA A 22 16.76 -4.31 -1.22
C ALA A 22 16.31 -2.96 -0.64
N PHE A 23 16.88 -1.86 -1.16
CA PHE A 23 16.85 -0.50 -0.59
C PHE A 23 17.35 -0.35 0.86
N SER A 24 18.56 0.21 1.01
CA SER A 24 18.96 0.91 2.24
C SER A 24 19.02 2.42 1.95
N GLU A 25 18.15 3.19 2.59
CA GLU A 25 18.03 4.66 2.40
C GLU A 25 19.30 5.43 2.86
N ASP A 26 20.24 4.77 3.52
CA ASP A 26 21.43 5.40 4.11
C ASP A 26 22.69 5.30 3.24
N ARG A 27 22.68 4.58 2.10
CA ARG A 27 23.82 4.44 1.16
C ARG A 27 23.41 4.29 -0.32
N PRO A 28 23.20 5.39 -1.07
CA PRO A 28 22.77 5.33 -2.48
C PRO A 28 23.90 5.02 -3.49
N THR A 29 25.13 4.73 -3.05
CA THR A 29 26.32 4.59 -3.92
C THR A 29 26.77 3.15 -4.19
N ASP A 30 26.22 2.15 -3.50
CA ASP A 30 26.54 0.73 -3.65
C ASP A 30 25.37 0.04 -4.37
N ARG A 31 25.17 0.40 -5.65
CA ARG A 31 23.98 0.07 -6.45
C ARG A 31 24.34 -0.73 -7.70
N ARG A 32 23.48 -1.69 -8.05
CA ARG A 32 23.57 -2.48 -9.28
C ARG A 32 22.85 -1.82 -10.44
N VAL A 33 23.52 -1.73 -11.58
CA VAL A 33 22.97 -1.11 -12.79
C VAL A 33 23.01 -2.11 -13.94
N LEU A 34 21.84 -2.40 -14.50
CA LEU A 34 21.72 -3.21 -15.70
C LEU A 34 21.91 -2.33 -16.94
N VAL A 35 22.91 -2.63 -17.76
CA VAL A 35 23.17 -1.97 -19.04
C VAL A 35 22.67 -2.87 -20.18
N LEU A 36 21.61 -2.42 -20.85
CA LEU A 36 21.04 -3.06 -22.04
C LEU A 36 21.59 -2.40 -23.30
N LEU A 37 22.13 -3.21 -24.21
CA LEU A 37 22.75 -2.78 -25.47
C LEU A 37 22.09 -3.46 -26.68
N ASP A 38 22.04 -2.77 -27.82
CA ASP A 38 21.79 -3.42 -29.12
C ASP A 38 22.98 -4.30 -29.55
N ASP A 39 24.21 -3.84 -29.30
CA ASP A 39 25.46 -4.53 -29.63
C ASP A 39 26.51 -4.27 -28.54
N PHE A 40 27.27 -5.30 -28.16
CA PHE A 40 28.44 -5.15 -27.28
C PHE A 40 29.50 -4.18 -27.82
N ALA A 41 29.52 -3.88 -29.13
CA ALA A 41 30.30 -2.77 -29.69
C ALA A 41 30.04 -1.44 -28.98
N ILE A 42 28.81 -1.18 -28.52
CA ILE A 42 28.42 0.04 -27.78
C ILE A 42 29.22 0.19 -26.49
N LYS A 43 29.50 -0.91 -25.78
CA LYS A 43 30.37 -0.93 -24.57
C LYS A 43 31.78 -0.39 -24.86
N SER A 44 32.30 -0.64 -26.06
CA SER A 44 33.63 -0.17 -26.47
C SER A 44 33.64 1.30 -26.89
N SER A 45 32.56 1.79 -27.52
CA SER A 45 32.46 3.15 -28.07
C SER A 45 31.94 4.19 -27.07
N HIS A 46 31.44 3.76 -25.91
CA HIS A 46 30.94 4.60 -24.81
C HIS A 46 31.73 4.35 -23.50
N SER A 47 32.98 3.89 -23.63
CA SER A 47 33.78 3.39 -22.52
C SER A 47 34.11 4.45 -21.45
N ILE A 48 34.16 5.74 -21.80
CA ILE A 48 34.38 6.83 -20.84
C ILE A 48 33.15 7.04 -19.96
N PHE A 49 31.94 6.98 -20.53
CA PHE A 49 30.71 7.10 -19.76
C PHE A 49 30.56 5.95 -18.77
N PHE A 50 30.75 4.70 -19.21
CA PHE A 50 30.68 3.53 -18.32
C PHE A 50 31.77 3.56 -17.24
N LYS A 51 33.02 3.91 -17.58
CA LYS A 51 34.09 4.09 -16.57
C LYS A 51 33.79 5.20 -15.57
N SER A 52 33.07 6.25 -15.97
CA SER A 52 32.61 7.30 -15.04
C SER A 52 31.60 6.77 -14.02
N LEU A 53 30.87 5.69 -14.31
CA LEU A 53 30.01 5.01 -13.35
C LEU A 53 30.80 4.00 -12.51
N GLU A 54 31.62 3.14 -13.13
CA GLU A 54 32.47 2.16 -12.45
C GLU A 54 33.38 2.84 -11.40
N THR A 55 33.98 3.98 -11.73
CA THR A 55 34.85 4.76 -10.83
C THR A 55 34.12 5.46 -9.67
N ARG A 56 32.78 5.52 -9.71
CA ARG A 56 31.93 6.00 -8.60
C ARG A 56 31.44 4.88 -7.67
N GLY A 57 31.59 3.61 -8.07
CA GLY A 57 31.22 2.43 -7.28
C GLY A 57 30.04 1.61 -7.81
N PHE A 58 29.45 1.98 -8.96
CA PHE A 58 28.32 1.24 -9.53
C PHE A 58 28.76 -0.10 -10.16
N ASP A 59 28.08 -1.20 -9.79
CA ASP A 59 28.29 -2.54 -10.38
C ASP A 59 27.48 -2.64 -11.70
N LEU A 60 28.18 -2.63 -12.83
CA LEU A 60 27.59 -2.60 -14.17
C LEU A 60 27.49 -4.02 -14.78
N ASP A 61 26.28 -4.58 -14.84
CA ASP A 61 25.98 -5.82 -15.56
C ASP A 61 25.59 -5.50 -17.02
N PHE A 62 26.32 -6.03 -18.00
CA PHE A 62 26.14 -5.70 -19.42
C PHE A 62 25.51 -6.85 -20.18
N LYS A 63 24.34 -6.62 -20.76
CA LYS A 63 23.58 -7.62 -21.54
C LYS A 63 23.09 -7.04 -22.87
N LEU A 64 22.83 -7.93 -23.82
CA LEU A 64 22.08 -7.58 -25.01
C LEU A 64 20.60 -7.45 -24.65
N ALA A 65 19.89 -6.55 -25.32
CA ALA A 65 18.47 -6.31 -25.09
C ALA A 65 17.58 -7.52 -25.48
N ASP A 66 18.08 -8.43 -26.31
CA ASP A 66 17.40 -9.64 -26.80
C ASP A 66 17.71 -10.93 -26.01
N ASP A 67 18.57 -10.90 -24.97
CA ASP A 67 19.01 -12.10 -24.25
C ASP A 67 17.82 -12.89 -23.66
N PRO A 68 17.59 -14.17 -24.06
CA PRO A 68 16.50 -14.99 -23.54
C PRO A 68 16.62 -15.33 -22.04
N LYS A 69 17.73 -14.96 -21.37
CA LYS A 69 17.94 -15.07 -19.93
C LYS A 69 17.69 -13.76 -19.17
N LEU A 70 17.25 -12.70 -19.87
CA LEU A 70 16.99 -11.41 -19.26
C LEU A 70 15.75 -11.46 -18.34
N ALA A 71 15.90 -10.94 -17.13
CA ALA A 71 14.85 -10.80 -16.14
C ALA A 71 15.18 -9.65 -15.17
N LEU A 72 14.20 -8.80 -14.86
CA LEU A 72 14.37 -7.71 -13.88
C LEU A 72 14.09 -8.16 -12.44
N GLN A 73 13.14 -9.09 -12.27
CA GLN A 73 12.73 -9.65 -10.97
C GLN A 73 13.10 -11.12 -10.84
N ARG A 74 13.33 -11.57 -9.60
CA ARG A 74 13.37 -12.99 -9.22
C ARG A 74 12.75 -13.18 -7.84
N TYR A 75 11.82 -14.13 -7.71
CA TYR A 75 11.06 -14.39 -6.47
C TYR A 75 10.34 -13.15 -5.88
N GLY A 76 9.96 -12.17 -6.72
CA GLY A 76 9.32 -10.92 -6.28
C GLY A 76 10.27 -9.84 -5.74
N GLN A 77 11.58 -9.99 -5.93
CA GLN A 77 12.58 -8.96 -5.66
C GLN A 77 13.25 -8.52 -6.96
N TYR A 78 13.55 -7.23 -7.11
CA TYR A 78 14.34 -6.71 -8.24
C TYR A 78 15.82 -7.08 -8.09
N LEU A 79 16.48 -7.36 -9.21
CA LEU A 79 17.89 -7.78 -9.28
C LEU A 79 18.88 -6.62 -9.47
N TYR A 80 18.37 -5.43 -9.77
CA TYR A 80 19.11 -4.23 -10.12
C TYR A 80 18.40 -3.02 -9.50
N ASP A 81 19.14 -1.96 -9.21
CA ASP A 81 18.59 -0.73 -8.64
C ASP A 81 18.26 0.34 -9.69
N ALA A 82 18.82 0.22 -10.90
CA ALA A 82 18.61 1.12 -12.04
C ALA A 82 18.95 0.43 -13.38
N ILE A 83 18.48 1.01 -14.49
CA ILE A 83 18.70 0.52 -15.87
C ILE A 83 19.29 1.62 -16.77
N VAL A 84 20.26 1.24 -17.62
CA VAL A 84 20.75 2.06 -18.74
C VAL A 84 20.39 1.34 -20.04
N LEU A 85 19.43 1.90 -20.76
CA LEU A 85 18.88 1.40 -22.01
C LEU A 85 19.52 2.13 -23.20
N PHE A 86 20.64 1.58 -23.68
CA PHE A 86 21.36 1.99 -24.89
C PHE A 86 21.09 0.99 -26.02
N ALA A 87 19.80 0.71 -26.23
CA ALA A 87 19.29 -0.22 -27.22
C ALA A 87 18.15 0.44 -28.04
N PRO A 88 18.45 1.46 -28.87
CA PRO A 88 17.43 2.19 -29.62
C PRO A 88 16.69 1.34 -30.67
N THR A 89 17.32 0.30 -31.25
CA THR A 89 16.74 -0.47 -32.36
C THR A 89 15.91 -1.68 -31.92
N ILE A 90 15.80 -1.97 -30.63
CA ILE A 90 15.14 -3.17 -30.15
C ILE A 90 13.60 -3.08 -30.26
N ASP A 91 12.98 -3.95 -31.08
CA ASP A 91 11.52 -4.03 -31.20
C ASP A 91 10.87 -4.82 -30.05
N ARG A 92 11.61 -5.76 -29.43
CA ARG A 92 11.14 -6.62 -28.32
C ARG A 92 12.29 -7.03 -27.42
N PHE A 93 12.15 -6.86 -26.11
CA PHE A 93 13.13 -7.37 -25.14
C PHE A 93 13.14 -8.90 -25.06
N GLY A 94 14.30 -9.43 -24.63
CA GLY A 94 14.50 -10.85 -24.37
C GLY A 94 13.94 -11.33 -23.03
N GLY A 95 13.85 -12.66 -22.91
CA GLY A 95 13.56 -13.37 -21.66
C GLY A 95 12.15 -13.11 -21.13
N SER A 96 12.05 -12.55 -19.91
CA SER A 96 10.79 -12.23 -19.24
C SER A 96 10.58 -10.73 -19.06
N VAL A 97 11.14 -9.90 -19.94
CA VAL A 97 11.06 -8.44 -19.88
C VAL A 97 10.21 -7.91 -21.04
N ASP A 98 9.42 -6.88 -20.75
CA ASP A 98 8.55 -6.17 -21.68
C ASP A 98 8.44 -4.68 -21.25
N ALA A 99 7.73 -3.86 -22.04
CA ALA A 99 7.51 -2.46 -21.68
C ALA A 99 6.81 -2.30 -20.32
N ALA A 100 5.83 -3.17 -20.01
CA ALA A 100 5.06 -3.09 -18.77
C ALA A 100 5.92 -3.33 -17.53
N SER A 101 6.81 -4.33 -17.55
CA SER A 101 7.75 -4.63 -16.46
C SER A 101 8.86 -3.59 -16.33
N LEU A 102 9.29 -2.95 -17.42
CA LEU A 102 10.21 -1.79 -17.35
C LEU A 102 9.53 -0.57 -16.72
N LEU A 103 8.26 -0.33 -17.06
CA LEU A 103 7.46 0.74 -16.45
C LEU A 103 7.14 0.42 -14.97
N GLU A 104 6.83 -0.84 -14.61
CA GLU A 104 6.63 -1.26 -13.21
C GLU A 104 7.93 -1.14 -12.37
N PHE A 105 9.09 -1.43 -12.97
CA PHE A 105 10.40 -1.20 -12.37
C PHE A 105 10.59 0.28 -12.02
N VAL A 106 10.36 1.18 -12.98
CA VAL A 106 10.43 2.62 -12.79
C VAL A 106 9.38 3.13 -11.77
N ASP A 107 8.12 2.71 -11.90
CA ASP A 107 7.04 3.07 -10.97
C ASP A 107 7.33 2.59 -9.54
N SER A 108 8.06 1.49 -9.37
CA SER A 108 8.47 0.98 -8.04
C SER A 108 9.56 1.81 -7.34
N GLY A 109 10.20 2.75 -8.05
CA GLY A 109 11.20 3.68 -7.48
C GLY A 109 12.62 3.53 -8.03
N HIS A 110 12.82 2.74 -9.08
CA HIS A 110 14.13 2.55 -9.70
C HIS A 110 14.40 3.55 -10.85
N ASP A 111 15.67 3.83 -11.12
CA ASP A 111 16.09 4.86 -12.06
C ASP A 111 16.33 4.31 -13.48
N LEU A 112 16.13 5.15 -14.50
CA LEU A 112 16.24 4.76 -15.91
C LEU A 112 16.98 5.82 -16.74
N ILE A 113 18.00 5.42 -17.49
CA ILE A 113 18.58 6.22 -18.58
C ILE A 113 18.17 5.59 -19.90
N LEU A 114 17.46 6.33 -20.75
CA LEU A 114 17.02 5.90 -22.08
C LEU A 114 17.66 6.80 -23.13
N ALA A 115 18.39 6.18 -24.08
CA ALA A 115 18.99 6.86 -25.22
C ALA A 115 18.41 6.32 -26.53
N ALA A 116 17.56 7.11 -27.16
CA ALA A 116 17.04 6.89 -28.50
C ALA A 116 18.04 7.38 -29.56
N ASP A 117 17.78 7.08 -30.84
CA ASP A 117 18.44 7.72 -31.99
C ASP A 117 17.39 7.79 -33.13
N THR A 118 17.75 8.19 -34.34
CA THR A 118 16.78 8.14 -35.47
C THR A 118 16.25 6.74 -35.76
N SER A 119 17.00 5.69 -35.41
CA SER A 119 16.56 4.30 -35.52
C SER A 119 15.78 3.81 -34.29
N ALA A 120 15.14 4.71 -33.52
CA ALA A 120 14.31 4.36 -32.37
C ALA A 120 13.05 3.58 -32.79
N SER A 121 12.94 2.35 -32.28
CA SER A 121 11.78 1.46 -32.47
C SER A 121 10.50 1.99 -31.83
N ASP A 122 9.36 1.43 -32.24
CA ASP A 122 8.05 1.74 -31.65
C ASP A 122 7.99 1.40 -30.15
N LEU A 123 8.73 0.38 -29.70
CA LEU A 123 8.88 0.01 -28.28
C LEU A 123 9.57 1.11 -27.47
N ILE A 124 10.68 1.65 -27.98
CA ILE A 124 11.42 2.74 -27.32
C ILE A 124 10.59 4.04 -27.31
N ARG A 125 9.77 4.24 -28.34
CA ARG A 125 8.81 5.35 -28.43
C ARG A 125 7.66 5.20 -27.43
N GLU A 126 7.05 4.02 -27.31
CA GLU A 126 5.99 3.73 -26.33
C GLU A 126 6.45 3.99 -24.88
N ILE A 127 7.65 3.52 -24.53
CA ILE A 127 8.25 3.72 -23.20
C ILE A 127 8.45 5.22 -22.91
N ALA A 128 8.93 6.00 -23.89
CA ALA A 128 9.11 7.45 -23.73
C ALA A 128 7.77 8.20 -23.60
N VAL A 129 6.75 7.79 -24.35
CA VAL A 129 5.39 8.38 -24.30
C VAL A 129 4.71 8.13 -22.96
N GLU A 130 4.76 6.91 -22.38
CA GLU A 130 4.24 6.69 -21.01
C GLU A 130 5.08 7.45 -19.95
N CYS A 131 6.35 7.78 -20.23
CA CYS A 131 7.16 8.71 -19.43
C CYS A 131 6.84 10.21 -19.65
N GLY A 132 5.97 10.55 -20.61
CA GLY A 132 5.56 11.91 -20.94
C GLY A 132 6.51 12.69 -21.87
N VAL A 133 7.27 12.00 -22.72
CA VAL A 133 8.17 12.56 -23.73
C VAL A 133 7.86 11.98 -25.11
N ASP A 134 7.39 12.83 -26.03
CA ASP A 134 6.92 12.40 -27.35
C ASP A 134 8.00 12.64 -28.41
N PHE A 135 8.64 11.58 -28.92
CA PHE A 135 9.58 11.66 -30.05
C PHE A 135 8.86 12.04 -31.36
N ASP A 136 9.57 12.64 -32.31
CA ASP A 136 8.99 13.00 -33.61
C ASP A 136 8.46 11.78 -34.38
N GLU A 137 7.27 11.92 -34.97
CA GLU A 137 6.50 10.83 -35.61
C GLU A 137 7.19 10.27 -36.87
N ASP A 138 8.02 11.06 -37.55
CA ASP A 138 8.82 10.62 -38.69
C ASP A 138 10.11 9.92 -38.19
N PRO A 139 10.28 8.59 -38.39
CA PRO A 139 11.49 7.88 -38.00
C PRO A 139 12.72 8.27 -38.83
N THR A 140 12.55 9.05 -39.90
CA THR A 140 13.65 9.61 -40.68
C THR A 140 13.99 11.06 -40.32
N ALA A 141 13.31 11.66 -39.34
CA ALA A 141 13.56 13.02 -38.90
C ALA A 141 14.81 13.14 -38.02
N MET A 142 15.57 14.22 -38.25
CA MET A 142 16.67 14.68 -37.41
C MET A 142 16.42 16.12 -37.01
N VAL A 143 16.98 16.54 -35.88
CA VAL A 143 17.07 17.98 -35.58
C VAL A 143 18.07 18.63 -36.54
N ILE A 144 17.64 19.72 -37.17
CA ILE A 144 18.43 20.55 -38.11
C ILE A 144 18.46 21.97 -37.57
N ASP A 145 19.64 22.58 -37.49
CA ASP A 145 19.78 24.02 -37.18
C ASP A 145 20.88 24.64 -38.06
N HIS A 146 20.46 25.43 -39.05
CA HIS A 146 21.40 26.08 -39.95
C HIS A 146 22.19 27.25 -39.32
N THR A 147 21.89 27.62 -38.07
CA THR A 147 22.52 28.72 -37.32
C THR A 147 23.39 28.24 -36.14
N ASN A 148 22.97 27.19 -35.41
CA ASN A 148 23.70 26.65 -34.24
C ASN A 148 24.27 25.24 -34.50
N HIS A 149 24.79 24.96 -35.70
CA HIS A 149 25.53 23.72 -35.97
C HIS A 149 27.01 23.82 -35.59
N ALA A 150 27.66 22.67 -35.41
CA ALA A 150 29.12 22.59 -35.32
C ALA A 150 29.75 22.68 -36.71
N VAL A 151 30.83 23.45 -36.85
CA VAL A 151 31.60 23.52 -38.10
C VAL A 151 32.30 22.18 -38.34
N SER A 152 31.91 21.48 -39.41
CA SER A 152 32.41 20.16 -39.79
C SER A 152 32.71 20.11 -41.28
N GLU A 153 33.89 19.64 -41.67
CA GLU A 153 34.32 19.55 -43.07
C GLU A 153 33.56 18.48 -43.88
N THR A 154 32.79 17.61 -43.21
CA THR A 154 32.17 16.41 -43.82
C THR A 154 30.64 16.40 -43.85
N GLU A 155 29.94 17.36 -43.22
CA GLU A 155 28.46 17.31 -43.06
C GLU A 155 27.74 18.60 -43.47
N GLY A 156 27.35 18.70 -44.74
CA GLY A 156 26.62 19.84 -45.30
C GLY A 156 25.12 19.93 -44.96
N HIS A 157 24.57 19.02 -44.15
CA HIS A 157 23.13 19.00 -43.79
C HIS A 157 22.80 19.75 -42.48
N HIS A 158 23.80 20.26 -41.75
CA HIS A 158 23.64 21.01 -40.50
C HIS A 158 22.82 20.28 -39.40
N THR A 159 22.97 18.94 -39.34
CA THR A 159 22.34 18.03 -38.35
C THR A 159 23.18 17.79 -37.09
N LEU A 160 24.45 18.22 -37.08
CA LEU A 160 25.31 18.19 -35.90
C LEU A 160 25.17 19.54 -35.16
N ILE A 161 24.30 19.57 -34.16
CA ILE A 161 23.93 20.76 -33.40
C ILE A 161 24.98 21.03 -32.32
N ALA A 162 25.36 22.29 -32.11
CA ALA A 162 26.28 22.76 -31.06
C ALA A 162 25.53 23.75 -30.15
N ASN A 163 24.99 23.24 -29.05
CA ASN A 163 24.03 23.98 -28.21
C ASN A 163 24.53 24.26 -26.80
N ASP A 164 24.08 25.39 -26.26
CA ASP A 164 24.50 26.02 -25.01
C ASP A 164 23.29 26.51 -24.17
N ASP A 165 22.06 26.25 -24.61
CA ASP A 165 20.81 26.55 -23.87
C ASP A 165 20.48 25.43 -22.85
N PHE A 166 21.03 25.59 -21.65
CA PHE A 166 20.92 24.65 -20.53
C PHE A 166 19.86 25.09 -19.51
N VAL A 167 19.22 24.11 -18.85
CA VAL A 167 18.33 24.38 -17.70
C VAL A 167 19.06 25.09 -16.56
N ASN A 168 18.47 26.18 -16.05
CA ASN A 168 18.99 26.92 -14.91
C ASN A 168 18.69 26.20 -13.58
N SER A 169 19.38 25.09 -13.31
CA SER A 169 19.34 24.38 -12.03
C SER A 169 20.70 23.77 -11.67
N GLU A 170 21.34 24.34 -10.65
CA GLU A 170 22.58 23.83 -10.04
C GLU A 170 22.40 22.44 -9.41
N VAL A 171 21.15 22.03 -9.11
CA VAL A 171 20.82 20.70 -8.58
C VAL A 171 20.92 19.62 -9.66
N ILE A 172 20.64 19.97 -10.92
CA ILE A 172 20.65 19.03 -12.05
C ILE A 172 22.01 19.00 -12.74
N LEU A 173 22.63 20.18 -12.96
CA LEU A 173 23.88 20.32 -13.71
C LEU A 173 25.11 20.62 -12.84
N GLY A 174 24.94 20.81 -11.53
CA GLY A 174 26.00 21.22 -10.61
C GLY A 174 26.26 22.72 -10.62
N SER A 175 27.02 23.19 -9.63
CA SER A 175 27.46 24.59 -9.52
C SER A 175 28.59 24.96 -10.49
N ARG A 176 29.18 23.97 -11.17
CA ARG A 176 30.19 24.19 -12.23
C ARG A 176 29.50 24.40 -13.57
N LYS A 177 29.52 25.63 -14.06
CA LYS A 177 29.05 25.96 -15.42
C LYS A 177 29.80 25.12 -16.47
N ILE A 178 29.10 24.79 -17.55
CA ILE A 178 29.65 24.04 -18.67
C ILE A 178 30.23 25.06 -19.65
N GLU A 179 31.55 25.03 -19.84
CA GLU A 179 32.31 26.09 -20.53
C GLU A 179 32.31 25.98 -22.06
N ALA A 180 31.87 24.83 -22.60
CA ALA A 180 31.86 24.53 -24.03
C ALA A 180 30.48 23.99 -24.46
N PRO A 181 29.98 24.33 -25.67
CA PRO A 181 28.72 23.78 -26.18
C PRO A 181 28.68 22.25 -26.18
N VAL A 182 27.47 21.69 -25.96
CA VAL A 182 27.18 20.27 -26.12
C VAL A 182 26.87 19.98 -27.59
N LEU A 183 27.52 18.94 -28.11
CA LEU A 183 27.25 18.39 -29.44
C LEU A 183 26.08 17.41 -29.36
N PHE A 184 25.08 17.60 -30.22
CA PHE A 184 23.92 16.72 -30.36
C PHE A 184 23.68 16.37 -31.83
N LYS A 185 23.32 15.12 -32.11
CA LYS A 185 22.87 14.65 -33.42
C LYS A 185 21.94 13.45 -33.25
N GLY A 186 20.69 13.59 -33.64
CA GLY A 186 19.66 12.55 -33.46
C GLY A 186 18.25 13.09 -33.68
N ILE A 187 17.26 12.37 -33.16
CA ILE A 187 15.85 12.74 -33.20
C ILE A 187 15.51 13.81 -32.14
N GLY A 188 14.57 14.70 -32.45
CA GLY A 188 14.03 15.65 -31.48
C GLY A 188 12.79 15.09 -30.76
N HIS A 189 12.58 15.48 -29.51
CA HIS A 189 11.35 15.16 -28.78
C HIS A 189 10.64 16.40 -28.25
N SER A 190 9.34 16.28 -28.07
CA SER A 190 8.49 17.27 -27.43
C SER A 190 8.10 16.82 -26.01
N ILE A 191 7.46 17.72 -25.27
CA ILE A 191 7.03 17.50 -23.89
C ILE A 191 5.73 18.26 -23.69
N ASN A 192 4.71 17.61 -23.13
CA ASN A 192 3.45 18.26 -22.80
C ASN A 192 3.68 19.40 -21.77
N PRO A 193 3.41 20.69 -22.11
CA PRO A 193 3.64 21.82 -21.21
C PRO A 193 2.77 21.82 -19.94
N SER A 194 1.75 20.96 -19.88
CA SER A 194 0.91 20.75 -18.70
C SER A 194 1.53 19.78 -17.69
N SER A 195 2.59 19.06 -18.05
CA SER A 195 3.31 18.17 -17.13
C SER A 195 4.16 18.98 -16.16
N SER A 196 4.09 18.65 -14.88
CA SER A 196 4.98 19.19 -13.83
C SER A 196 6.00 18.16 -13.32
N LEU A 197 6.16 17.05 -14.05
CA LEU A 197 7.08 15.94 -13.73
C LEU A 197 8.27 15.87 -14.71
N VAL A 198 8.10 16.37 -15.94
CA VAL A 198 9.11 16.35 -17.01
C VAL A 198 9.75 17.74 -17.15
N THR A 199 11.06 17.83 -17.32
CA THR A 199 11.81 19.09 -17.53
C THR A 199 12.78 18.96 -18.70
N LYS A 200 12.83 19.99 -19.55
CA LYS A 200 13.88 20.17 -20.57
C LYS A 200 15.20 20.48 -19.86
N VAL A 201 16.23 19.67 -20.10
CA VAL A 201 17.61 19.98 -19.66
C VAL A 201 18.36 20.70 -20.76
N LEU A 202 18.21 20.22 -21.99
CA LEU A 202 18.78 20.82 -23.20
C LEU A 202 17.62 21.06 -24.19
N SER A 203 17.38 22.34 -24.51
CA SER A 203 16.39 22.77 -25.50
C SER A 203 17.08 23.05 -26.83
N ALA A 204 16.40 22.81 -27.96
CA ALA A 204 16.93 23.28 -29.24
C ALA A 204 16.77 24.81 -29.38
N SER A 205 17.55 25.43 -30.26
CA SER A 205 17.45 26.86 -30.50
C SER A 205 16.09 27.25 -31.10
N PRO A 206 15.67 28.52 -31.00
CA PRO A 206 14.48 29.03 -31.69
C PRO A 206 14.50 28.90 -33.23
N ALA A 207 15.66 28.63 -33.84
CA ALA A 207 15.84 28.47 -35.28
C ALA A 207 15.95 26.99 -35.74
N ALA A 208 15.99 26.05 -34.79
CA ALA A 208 16.02 24.62 -35.09
C ALA A 208 14.64 24.11 -35.58
N TYR A 209 14.63 23.01 -36.33
CA TYR A 209 13.43 22.26 -36.68
C TYR A 209 13.73 20.78 -36.79
N SER A 210 12.74 19.91 -36.60
CA SER A 210 12.87 18.47 -36.80
C SER A 210 12.36 18.09 -38.20
N ALA A 211 13.16 17.40 -38.99
CA ALA A 211 12.81 16.99 -40.36
C ALA A 211 13.78 15.95 -40.94
N ASN A 212 13.33 15.19 -41.94
CA ASN A 212 14.23 14.36 -42.74
C ASN A 212 15.17 15.23 -43.60
N PRO A 213 16.51 15.18 -43.39
CA PRO A 213 17.47 16.06 -44.07
C PRO A 213 17.72 15.73 -45.55
N LYS A 214 17.09 14.68 -46.09
CA LYS A 214 17.20 14.22 -47.49
C LYS A 214 15.94 14.53 -48.30
N SER A 215 14.80 14.80 -47.67
CA SER A 215 13.55 15.13 -48.35
C SER A 215 13.39 16.65 -48.51
N LYS A 216 12.47 17.07 -49.39
CA LYS A 216 12.09 18.48 -49.51
C LYS A 216 10.81 18.71 -48.74
N LEU A 217 10.84 19.61 -47.75
CA LEU A 217 9.64 20.05 -47.03
C LEU A 217 8.57 20.59 -47.99
N SER A 218 7.39 19.97 -47.93
CA SER A 218 6.15 20.40 -48.59
C SER A 218 5.18 21.09 -47.61
N SER A 219 5.32 20.81 -46.31
CA SER A 219 4.56 21.34 -45.19
C SER A 219 5.51 21.84 -44.09
N PRO A 220 5.06 22.71 -43.16
CA PRO A 220 5.81 22.94 -41.92
C PRO A 220 5.96 21.62 -41.14
N PRO A 221 7.08 21.39 -40.44
CA PRO A 221 7.26 20.21 -39.63
C PRO A 221 6.49 20.30 -38.30
N THR A 222 6.30 19.14 -37.68
CA THR A 222 5.67 18.92 -36.37
C THR A 222 6.35 19.69 -35.25
N LEU A 223 7.69 19.62 -35.16
CA LEU A 223 8.47 20.20 -34.09
C LEU A 223 9.39 21.33 -34.60
N ILE A 224 9.24 22.53 -34.02
CA ILE A 224 9.93 23.76 -34.42
C ILE A 224 10.45 24.53 -33.20
N GLY A 225 11.66 25.06 -33.30
CA GLY A 225 12.28 25.97 -32.35
C GLY A 225 12.48 25.34 -30.97
N SER A 226 12.44 26.16 -29.93
CA SER A 226 12.57 25.73 -28.53
C SER A 226 11.40 24.88 -28.01
N ALA A 227 10.41 24.55 -28.85
CA ALA A 227 9.47 23.47 -28.56
C ALA A 227 10.17 22.10 -28.56
N ILE A 228 11.21 21.92 -29.40
CA ILE A 228 12.08 20.74 -29.40
C ILE A 228 12.93 20.73 -28.12
N SER A 229 13.04 19.57 -27.49
CA SER A 229 14.08 19.23 -26.53
C SER A 229 14.98 18.14 -27.10
N LEU A 230 16.24 18.17 -26.68
CA LEU A 230 17.30 17.24 -27.09
C LEU A 230 17.61 16.25 -25.94
N VAL A 231 17.44 16.73 -24.71
CA VAL A 231 17.62 15.96 -23.47
C VAL A 231 16.60 16.44 -22.44
N SER A 232 15.80 15.50 -21.95
CA SER A 232 14.79 15.67 -20.90
C SER A 232 15.15 14.86 -19.66
N VAL A 233 14.68 15.33 -18.50
CA VAL A 233 14.58 14.49 -17.30
C VAL A 233 13.13 14.40 -16.82
N VAL A 234 12.78 13.25 -16.26
CA VAL A 234 11.51 13.03 -15.57
C VAL A 234 11.82 12.75 -14.10
N GLN A 235 11.05 13.35 -13.19
CA GLN A 235 11.07 13.01 -11.78
C GLN A 235 9.67 12.55 -11.37
N ILE A 236 9.51 11.23 -11.21
CA ILE A 236 8.23 10.66 -10.80
C ILE A 236 7.90 11.08 -9.38
N ASN A 237 6.62 11.36 -9.15
CA ASN A 237 6.07 11.73 -7.86
C ASN A 237 4.67 11.12 -7.75
N MET A 238 4.55 10.00 -7.03
CA MET A 238 3.31 9.21 -6.87
C MET A 238 2.07 10.04 -6.45
N ASN A 239 2.25 11.15 -5.74
CA ASN A 239 1.15 12.08 -5.38
C ASN A 239 0.55 12.86 -6.58
N LYS A 240 1.17 12.82 -7.77
CA LYS A 240 0.80 13.61 -8.96
C LYS A 240 0.79 12.83 -10.28
N ALA A 241 1.20 11.56 -10.31
CA ALA A 241 1.24 10.73 -11.52
C ALA A 241 -0.18 10.32 -12.01
N LYS A 242 -0.95 11.29 -12.50
CA LYS A 242 -2.14 11.09 -13.34
C LYS A 242 -1.84 11.56 -14.75
N PHE A 243 -1.06 10.76 -15.48
CA PHE A 243 -1.04 10.85 -16.95
C PHE A 243 -2.37 10.35 -17.52
N GLY A 244 -2.74 10.84 -18.70
CA GLY A 244 -3.95 10.45 -19.43
C GLY A 244 -4.37 11.50 -20.46
N PRO A 245 -5.41 11.22 -21.27
CA PRO A 245 -6.27 10.04 -21.23
C PRO A 245 -6.13 9.11 -22.47
N LYS A 246 -6.36 7.81 -22.26
CA LYS A 246 -6.92 6.89 -23.26
C LYS A 246 -8.01 6.04 -22.58
N GLU A 247 -9.13 5.84 -23.26
CA GLU A 247 -10.36 5.30 -22.67
C GLU A 247 -10.35 3.76 -22.54
N SER A 248 -9.68 3.21 -21.52
CA SER A 248 -9.89 1.82 -21.01
C SER A 248 -9.03 1.46 -19.76
N ARG A 249 -9.08 2.23 -18.65
CA ARG A 249 -8.24 1.96 -17.44
C ARG A 249 -8.99 1.89 -16.08
N ASP A 250 -10.31 1.78 -16.05
CA ASP A 250 -11.11 1.84 -14.81
C ASP A 250 -11.05 0.61 -13.86
N TYR A 251 -10.70 -0.59 -14.36
CA TYR A 251 -10.81 -1.82 -13.55
C TYR A 251 -9.69 -2.00 -12.52
N ILE A 252 -8.49 -1.47 -12.79
CA ILE A 252 -7.32 -1.56 -11.88
C ILE A 252 -7.31 -0.39 -10.88
N PHE A 253 -7.74 0.80 -11.31
CA PHE A 253 -7.66 2.06 -10.55
C PHE A 253 -8.28 1.98 -9.14
N ASN A 254 -9.42 1.30 -9.00
CA ASN A 254 -10.14 1.20 -7.73
C ASN A 254 -9.45 0.32 -6.68
N ARG A 255 -8.51 -0.56 -7.07
CA ARG A 255 -7.85 -1.48 -6.14
C ARG A 255 -6.64 -0.84 -5.44
N LEU A 256 -5.83 -0.09 -6.19
CA LEU A 256 -4.66 0.63 -5.67
C LEU A 256 -5.05 1.85 -4.82
N ALA A 257 -6.11 2.58 -5.22
CA ALA A 257 -6.64 3.72 -4.48
C ALA A 257 -7.16 3.37 -3.06
N TYR A 258 -7.38 2.08 -2.77
CA TYR A 258 -7.76 1.60 -1.43
C TYR A 258 -6.54 1.27 -0.55
N LEU A 259 -5.41 0.89 -1.15
CA LEU A 259 -4.18 0.52 -0.44
C LEU A 259 -3.38 1.75 0.03
N SER A 260 -3.28 2.80 -0.80
CA SER A 260 -2.65 4.08 -0.42
C SER A 260 -3.33 4.78 0.76
N ARG A 261 -4.57 4.38 1.09
CA ARG A 261 -5.33 4.89 2.24
C ARG A 261 -5.08 4.14 3.54
N LEU A 262 -4.32 3.04 3.51
CA LEU A 262 -4.01 2.19 4.67
C LEU A 262 -2.54 2.27 5.09
N CYS A 263 -1.62 2.60 4.18
CA CYS A 263 -0.20 2.82 4.45
C CYS A 263 0.29 4.14 3.83
N PRO A 264 0.39 5.25 4.60
CA PRO A 264 0.86 6.56 4.09
C PRO A 264 2.32 6.57 3.60
N ASP A 265 3.11 5.57 4.01
CA ASP A 265 4.55 5.52 3.82
C ASP A 265 4.99 4.73 2.57
N LEU A 266 4.06 4.06 1.87
CA LEU A 266 4.34 3.07 0.82
C LEU A 266 4.03 3.55 -0.61
N ALA A 267 4.17 4.85 -0.90
CA ALA A 267 3.87 5.42 -2.22
C ALA A 267 4.62 6.74 -2.49
N ARG A 268 5.95 6.71 -2.60
CA ARG A 268 6.81 7.91 -2.66
C ARG A 268 8.01 7.76 -3.60
N ASN A 269 7.72 7.18 -4.74
CA ASN A 269 8.73 6.62 -5.62
C ASN A 269 9.31 7.77 -6.44
N ASN A 270 10.43 8.34 -5.95
CA ASN A 270 11.10 9.54 -6.46
C ASN A 270 11.99 9.22 -7.70
N ALA A 271 11.63 8.20 -8.47
CA ALA A 271 12.41 7.66 -9.59
C ALA A 271 12.82 8.75 -10.58
N ARG A 272 14.08 8.70 -11.01
CA ARG A 272 14.68 9.67 -11.93
C ARG A 272 14.92 9.01 -13.28
N ILE A 273 14.38 9.65 -14.32
CA ILE A 273 14.53 9.21 -15.70
C ILE A 273 15.32 10.29 -16.47
N LEU A 274 16.28 9.86 -17.28
CA LEU A 274 16.97 10.68 -18.27
C LEU A 274 16.62 10.16 -19.67
N ILE A 275 16.04 11.01 -20.52
CA ILE A 275 15.66 10.67 -21.89
C ILE A 275 16.46 11.58 -22.85
N SER A 276 17.20 10.98 -23.77
CA SER A 276 17.88 11.70 -24.85
C SER A 276 17.50 11.14 -26.22
N GLY A 277 17.27 12.02 -27.19
CA GLY A 277 17.04 11.67 -28.60
C GLY A 277 18.30 11.31 -29.39
N SER A 278 19.42 11.01 -28.71
CA SER A 278 20.64 10.52 -29.34
C SER A 278 21.41 9.60 -28.41
N LEU A 279 21.88 8.45 -28.92
CA LEU A 279 22.87 7.61 -28.26
C LEU A 279 24.28 8.20 -28.43
N THR A 280 24.57 8.77 -29.61
CA THR A 280 25.93 9.22 -29.99
C THR A 280 26.52 10.30 -29.06
N VAL A 281 25.68 11.04 -28.33
CA VAL A 281 26.11 12.11 -27.41
C VAL A 281 26.84 11.61 -26.17
N PHE A 282 26.65 10.33 -25.80
CA PHE A 282 27.35 9.64 -24.73
C PHE A 282 28.69 9.00 -25.20
N SER A 283 29.01 9.07 -26.49
CA SER A 283 30.13 8.33 -27.08
C SER A 283 31.51 8.96 -26.80
N ASP A 284 32.52 8.09 -26.72
CA ASP A 284 33.94 8.46 -26.58
C ASP A 284 34.42 9.37 -27.74
N ARG A 285 33.76 9.30 -28.91
CA ARG A 285 34.02 10.19 -30.04
C ARG A 285 33.61 11.63 -29.72
N PHE A 286 32.39 11.83 -29.22
CA PHE A 286 31.89 13.17 -28.91
C PHE A 286 32.61 13.73 -27.69
N PHE A 287 32.77 12.94 -26.62
CA PHE A 287 33.49 13.33 -25.40
C PHE A 287 34.94 13.79 -25.67
N ARG A 288 35.60 13.29 -26.72
CA ARG A 288 36.96 13.70 -27.13
C ARG A 288 37.01 14.72 -28.27
N SER A 289 35.88 15.05 -28.92
CA SER A 289 35.87 16.03 -30.01
C SER A 289 35.84 17.46 -29.48
N GLY A 290 36.64 18.34 -30.10
CA GLY A 290 36.50 19.78 -29.96
C GLY A 290 35.30 20.31 -30.74
N VAL A 291 34.82 21.49 -30.35
CA VAL A 291 33.63 22.13 -30.93
C VAL A 291 33.91 23.58 -31.31
N GLN A 292 33.46 23.96 -32.50
CA GLN A 292 33.34 25.35 -32.94
C GLN A 292 31.93 25.55 -33.47
N LYS A 293 31.18 26.46 -32.84
CA LYS A 293 29.81 26.82 -33.22
C LYS A 293 29.85 27.69 -34.49
N ALA A 294 28.94 27.45 -35.44
CA ALA A 294 28.87 28.25 -36.65
C ALA A 294 28.75 29.75 -36.35
N GLY A 295 29.51 30.57 -37.06
CA GLY A 295 29.60 32.02 -36.79
C GLY A 295 30.43 32.43 -35.57
N SER A 296 30.86 31.51 -34.70
CA SER A 296 31.73 31.83 -33.56
C SER A 296 33.22 31.79 -33.94
N THR A 297 33.98 32.74 -33.38
CA THR A 297 35.44 32.73 -33.38
C THR A 297 36.03 31.84 -32.27
N THR A 298 35.22 31.44 -31.27
CA THR A 298 35.67 30.52 -30.22
C THR A 298 35.64 29.07 -30.70
N LYS A 299 36.79 28.40 -30.59
CA LYS A 299 36.95 26.96 -30.78
C LYS A 299 37.41 26.34 -29.47
N HIS A 300 36.64 25.40 -28.95
CA HIS A 300 36.94 24.68 -27.73
C HIS A 300 37.63 23.36 -28.09
N GLU A 301 38.74 23.02 -27.43
CA GLU A 301 39.49 21.79 -27.71
C GLU A 301 38.70 20.51 -27.38
N LYS A 302 37.74 20.62 -26.45
CA LYS A 302 36.82 19.57 -26.00
C LYS A 302 35.41 20.15 -25.88
N CYS A 303 34.38 19.40 -26.27
CA CYS A 303 32.98 19.80 -26.11
C CYS A 303 32.45 19.58 -24.67
N GLY A 304 31.28 20.13 -24.37
CA GLY A 304 30.65 20.04 -23.05
C GLY A 304 30.09 18.67 -22.68
N ASN A 305 29.98 17.73 -23.62
CA ASN A 305 29.23 16.47 -23.44
C ASN A 305 29.64 15.67 -22.21
N GLU A 306 30.95 15.48 -21.99
CA GLU A 306 31.44 14.68 -20.86
C GLU A 306 31.03 15.31 -19.52
N GLN A 307 31.20 16.63 -19.36
CA GLN A 307 30.78 17.34 -18.14
C GLN A 307 29.25 17.27 -17.97
N PHE A 308 28.49 17.53 -19.03
CA PHE A 308 27.04 17.55 -19.02
C PHE A 308 26.42 16.20 -18.65
N PHE A 309 26.82 15.10 -19.31
CA PHE A 309 26.27 13.78 -19.02
C PHE A 309 26.82 13.15 -17.74
N VAL A 310 28.03 13.50 -17.29
CA VAL A 310 28.51 13.10 -15.97
C VAL A 310 27.70 13.78 -14.86
N GLU A 311 27.52 15.10 -14.90
CA GLU A 311 26.72 15.81 -13.89
C GLU A 311 25.24 15.36 -13.91
N LEU A 312 24.65 15.13 -15.08
CA LEU A 312 23.31 14.55 -15.18
C LEU A 312 23.23 13.14 -14.58
N SER A 313 24.21 12.26 -14.82
CA SER A 313 24.19 10.92 -14.24
C SER A 313 24.23 10.94 -12.71
N LYS A 314 24.95 11.90 -12.10
CA LYS A 314 24.95 12.12 -10.64
C LYS A 314 23.56 12.51 -10.14
N TRP A 315 22.84 13.33 -10.90
CA TRP A 315 21.46 13.64 -10.58
C TRP A 315 20.56 12.40 -10.70
N VAL A 316 20.64 11.63 -11.79
CA VAL A 316 19.84 10.42 -12.00
C VAL A 316 20.05 9.40 -10.88
N PHE A 317 21.29 9.01 -10.58
CA PHE A 317 21.58 7.96 -9.58
C PHE A 317 21.51 8.44 -8.12
N HIS A 318 20.83 9.58 -7.84
CA HIS A 318 20.61 10.16 -6.51
C HIS A 318 21.87 10.62 -5.74
N GLU A 319 22.99 10.90 -6.40
CA GLU A 319 24.20 11.47 -5.75
C GLU A 319 24.02 12.94 -5.33
N ARG A 320 23.01 13.66 -5.85
CA ARG A 320 22.72 15.07 -5.56
C ARG A 320 21.22 15.34 -5.44
N GLY A 321 20.82 16.35 -4.68
CA GLY A 321 19.43 16.82 -4.64
C GLY A 321 18.47 15.80 -4.02
N HIS A 322 18.98 14.92 -3.16
CA HIS A 322 18.15 14.01 -2.37
C HIS A 322 17.96 14.65 -0.99
N LEU A 323 16.75 15.13 -0.71
CA LEU A 323 16.33 15.65 0.59
C LEU A 323 15.69 14.53 1.44
N LYS A 324 16.06 14.46 2.72
CA LYS A 324 15.49 13.57 3.74
C LYS A 324 15.04 14.42 4.93
N ALA A 325 13.81 14.19 5.40
CA ALA A 325 13.22 14.91 6.53
C ALA A 325 13.07 13.99 7.74
N VAL A 326 13.51 14.47 8.90
CA VAL A 326 13.69 13.69 10.14
C VAL A 326 13.09 14.48 11.32
N ASN A 327 12.85 13.83 12.46
CA ASN A 327 12.49 14.48 13.72
C ASN A 327 11.31 15.47 13.64
N VAL A 328 10.23 15.11 12.93
CA VAL A 328 8.98 15.91 12.87
C VAL A 328 8.30 15.94 14.25
N ARG A 329 8.40 17.08 14.94
CA ARG A 329 7.90 17.31 16.31
C ARG A 329 6.84 18.40 16.36
N HIS A 330 5.85 18.22 17.21
CA HIS A 330 4.92 19.28 17.61
C HIS A 330 4.60 19.23 19.10
N ASN A 331 4.63 20.39 19.73
CA ASN A 331 4.49 20.60 21.16
C ASN A 331 3.56 21.79 21.42
N LYS A 332 3.27 22.10 22.69
CA LYS A 332 2.74 23.42 23.05
C LYS A 332 3.92 24.34 23.36
N VAL A 333 3.73 25.65 23.17
CA VAL A 333 4.77 26.62 23.52
C VAL A 333 5.11 26.51 25.01
N GLY A 334 6.32 26.07 25.32
CA GLY A 334 6.81 25.83 26.69
C GLY A 334 6.68 24.38 27.22
N GLU A 335 6.02 23.49 26.50
CA GLU A 335 6.00 22.03 26.77
C GLU A 335 7.00 21.32 25.84
N THR A 336 7.60 20.20 26.29
CA THR A 336 8.59 19.41 25.50
C THR A 336 8.01 18.12 24.92
N ASP A 337 6.94 17.60 25.51
CA ASP A 337 6.26 16.38 25.08
C ASP A 337 5.27 16.64 23.93
N GLU A 338 5.02 15.64 23.09
CA GLU A 338 3.98 15.72 22.05
C GLU A 338 2.59 15.44 22.64
N PRO A 339 1.65 16.40 22.66
CA PRO A 339 0.33 16.16 23.23
C PRO A 339 -0.56 15.36 22.27
N SER A 340 -1.27 14.35 22.79
CA SER A 340 -2.16 13.50 21.96
C SER A 340 -3.42 14.23 21.42
N MET A 341 -3.66 15.46 21.85
CA MET A 341 -4.74 16.34 21.40
C MET A 341 -4.45 17.78 21.81
N TYR A 342 -4.80 18.74 20.96
CA TYR A 342 -4.77 20.16 21.30
C TYR A 342 -6.19 20.70 21.55
N ARG A 343 -6.29 21.88 22.16
CA ARG A 343 -7.54 22.62 22.30
C ARG A 343 -7.53 23.82 21.35
N ILE A 344 -8.71 24.24 20.89
CA ILE A 344 -8.88 25.50 20.14
C ILE A 344 -8.21 26.67 20.88
N LYS A 345 -7.55 27.58 20.14
CA LYS A 345 -6.79 28.73 20.67
C LYS A 345 -5.57 28.41 21.57
N ASP A 346 -5.17 27.15 21.73
CA ASP A 346 -3.85 26.83 22.29
C ASP A 346 -2.74 27.40 21.38
N ASP A 347 -1.61 27.79 21.99
CA ASP A 347 -0.38 28.19 21.28
C ASP A 347 0.48 26.95 21.00
N LEU A 348 0.80 26.76 19.73
CA LEU A 348 1.46 25.57 19.20
C LEU A 348 2.84 25.91 18.63
N GLU A 349 3.76 24.97 18.78
CA GLU A 349 5.06 24.95 18.13
C GLU A 349 5.18 23.70 17.26
N TYR A 350 5.78 23.85 16.07
CA TYR A 350 6.03 22.79 15.10
C TYR A 350 7.48 22.89 14.62
N SER A 351 8.18 21.75 14.53
CA SER A 351 9.53 21.68 13.98
C SER A 351 9.80 20.40 13.20
N VAL A 352 10.78 20.47 12.30
CA VAL A 352 11.25 19.36 11.46
C VAL A 352 12.72 19.60 11.09
N GLU A 353 13.52 18.55 11.06
CA GLU A 353 14.90 18.58 10.56
C GLU A 353 14.91 18.15 9.09
N VAL A 354 15.66 18.84 8.23
CA VAL A 354 15.84 18.49 6.82
C VAL A 354 17.32 18.47 6.47
N TYR A 355 17.72 17.40 5.79
CA TYR A 355 19.09 17.15 5.34
C TYR A 355 19.12 16.89 3.84
N GLU A 356 20.18 17.30 3.17
CA GLU A 356 20.49 16.96 1.79
C GLU A 356 21.65 15.94 1.73
N TRP A 357 21.58 15.00 0.79
CA TRP A 357 22.70 14.12 0.46
C TRP A 357 23.68 14.81 -0.49
N SER A 358 24.93 14.97 -0.05
CA SER A 358 26.02 15.60 -0.83
C SER A 358 26.82 14.61 -1.71
N GLY A 359 26.35 13.37 -1.84
CA GLY A 359 27.06 12.28 -2.51
C GLY A 359 27.87 11.39 -1.55
N SER A 360 28.21 11.90 -0.35
CA SER A 360 28.99 11.16 0.65
C SER A 360 28.49 11.29 2.09
N SER A 361 27.75 12.36 2.42
CA SER A 361 27.19 12.60 3.74
C SER A 361 25.83 13.30 3.67
N TRP A 362 25.05 13.16 4.75
CA TRP A 362 23.86 13.98 5.00
C TRP A 362 24.28 15.31 5.63
N GLU A 363 24.07 16.40 4.91
CA GLU A 363 24.40 17.77 5.33
C GLU A 363 23.11 18.57 5.61
N PRO A 364 23.10 19.54 6.53
CA PRO A 364 21.87 20.23 6.90
C PRO A 364 21.36 21.13 5.77
N TYR A 365 20.10 20.95 5.35
CA TYR A 365 19.51 21.74 4.27
C TYR A 365 19.12 23.14 4.78
N VAL A 366 19.39 24.17 3.97
CA VAL A 366 19.12 25.58 4.32
C VAL A 366 18.42 26.28 3.16
N ALA A 367 17.19 26.73 3.41
CA ALA A 367 16.33 27.41 2.45
C ALA A 367 15.34 28.34 3.17
N GLY A 368 14.98 29.48 2.56
CA GLY A 368 14.11 30.49 3.17
C GLY A 368 12.62 30.37 2.85
N ASP A 369 12.20 29.31 2.16
CA ASP A 369 10.90 29.23 1.47
C ASP A 369 10.05 28.00 1.81
N MET A 370 10.51 27.17 2.75
CA MET A 370 9.80 25.98 3.24
C MET A 370 8.57 26.38 4.08
N GLN A 371 7.42 25.75 3.83
CA GLN A 371 6.13 26.14 4.45
C GLN A 371 5.41 24.95 5.10
N VAL A 372 4.76 25.22 6.24
CA VAL A 372 3.81 24.30 6.88
C VAL A 372 2.37 24.83 6.74
N GLN A 373 1.47 23.92 6.43
CA GLN A 373 0.02 24.12 6.42
C GLN A 373 -0.59 23.44 7.66
N PHE A 374 -1.52 24.11 8.33
CA PHE A 374 -2.43 23.46 9.28
C PHE A 374 -3.76 23.22 8.56
N TYR A 375 -3.96 21.99 8.09
CA TYR A 375 -4.94 21.61 7.09
C TYR A 375 -6.07 20.76 7.68
N MET A 376 -7.29 20.86 7.13
CA MET A 376 -8.40 19.94 7.45
C MET A 376 -9.18 19.56 6.18
N MET A 377 -9.82 20.56 5.55
CA MET A 377 -10.39 20.50 4.19
C MET A 377 -9.76 21.57 3.28
N SER A 378 -9.28 22.65 3.90
CA SER A 378 -8.45 23.71 3.36
C SER A 378 -7.31 24.00 4.35
N PRO A 379 -6.23 24.69 3.95
CA PRO A 379 -5.25 25.22 4.89
C PRO A 379 -5.86 26.37 5.69
N TYR A 380 -6.03 26.20 7.00
CA TYR A 380 -6.49 27.24 7.92
C TYR A 380 -5.36 28.17 8.38
N VAL A 381 -4.14 27.63 8.44
CA VAL A 381 -2.90 28.38 8.66
C VAL A 381 -1.91 27.95 7.58
N LEU A 382 -1.25 28.91 6.95
CA LEU A 382 -0.07 28.70 6.12
C LEU A 382 1.04 29.58 6.71
N LYS A 383 2.19 29.00 7.04
CA LYS A 383 3.36 29.74 7.52
C LYS A 383 4.65 29.21 6.89
N THR A 384 5.53 30.13 6.50
CA THR A 384 6.94 29.83 6.27
C THR A 384 7.61 29.44 7.59
N LEU A 385 8.48 28.44 7.53
CA LEU A 385 9.29 27.99 8.65
C LEU A 385 10.56 28.84 8.75
N SER A 386 10.97 29.19 9.96
CA SER A 386 12.29 29.76 10.23
C SER A 386 13.32 28.63 10.29
N SER A 387 14.47 28.79 9.65
CA SER A 387 15.61 27.85 9.76
C SER A 387 16.61 28.35 10.81
N ASN A 388 17.32 27.44 11.46
CA ASN A 388 18.43 27.75 12.37
C ASN A 388 19.82 27.61 11.72
N GLU A 389 19.89 27.52 10.37
CA GLU A 389 21.11 27.26 9.57
C GLU A 389 21.80 25.90 9.85
N LYS A 390 21.16 25.04 10.65
CA LYS A 390 21.62 23.69 11.01
C LYS A 390 20.55 22.64 10.67
N GLY A 391 19.77 22.88 9.63
CA GLY A 391 18.74 21.97 9.12
C GLY A 391 17.45 21.89 9.93
N LEU A 392 17.37 22.50 11.12
CA LEU A 392 16.12 22.56 11.89
C LEU A 392 15.26 23.72 11.41
N TYR A 393 14.06 23.40 10.94
CA TYR A 393 13.01 24.31 10.55
C TYR A 393 11.92 24.34 11.62
N TYR A 394 11.48 25.52 12.04
CA TYR A 394 10.50 25.67 13.11
C TYR A 394 9.53 26.84 12.89
N THR A 395 8.35 26.77 13.51
CA THR A 395 7.41 27.91 13.58
C THR A 395 6.45 27.74 14.76
N SER A 396 5.89 28.85 15.24
CA SER A 396 4.82 28.85 16.24
C SER A 396 3.58 29.58 15.75
N PHE A 397 2.38 29.09 16.09
CA PHE A 397 1.11 29.72 15.75
C PHE A 397 -0.03 29.33 16.71
N LYS A 398 -1.08 30.15 16.75
CA LYS A 398 -2.31 29.87 17.49
C LYS A 398 -3.22 28.94 16.69
N ILE A 399 -3.77 27.93 17.33
CA ILE A 399 -4.74 27.01 16.73
C ILE A 399 -6.08 27.75 16.45
N PRO A 400 -6.72 27.57 15.27
CA PRO A 400 -8.00 28.19 14.94
C PRO A 400 -9.12 27.94 15.94
N ASP A 401 -10.17 28.77 15.88
CA ASP A 401 -11.40 28.61 16.68
C ASP A 401 -12.37 27.57 16.09
N VAL A 402 -11.82 26.51 15.50
CA VAL A 402 -12.54 25.41 14.85
C VAL A 402 -11.97 24.10 15.38
N TYR A 403 -12.85 23.21 15.85
CA TYR A 403 -12.48 21.88 16.34
C TYR A 403 -12.70 20.83 15.25
N GLY A 404 -11.93 19.75 15.27
CA GLY A 404 -11.90 18.74 14.21
C GLY A 404 -10.64 17.88 14.25
N VAL A 405 -10.37 17.17 13.16
CA VAL A 405 -9.08 16.49 12.93
C VAL A 405 -8.30 17.32 11.92
N PHE A 406 -7.21 17.93 12.36
CA PHE A 406 -6.30 18.69 11.53
C PHE A 406 -5.09 17.83 11.13
N GLN A 407 -4.29 18.33 10.20
CA GLN A 407 -3.04 17.74 9.75
C GLN A 407 -1.97 18.84 9.66
N PHE A 408 -0.79 18.60 10.24
CA PHE A 408 0.40 19.35 9.84
C PHE A 408 0.81 18.81 8.48
N LYS A 409 0.73 19.66 7.45
CA LYS A 409 1.05 19.30 6.07
C LYS A 409 2.20 20.17 5.56
N VAL A 410 3.36 19.56 5.30
CA VAL A 410 4.49 20.21 4.62
C VAL A 410 4.58 19.62 3.22
N GLU A 411 4.64 20.47 2.20
CA GLU A 411 4.83 20.05 0.81
C GLU A 411 5.92 20.92 0.19
N TYR A 412 7.08 20.32 -0.05
CA TYR A 412 8.24 20.97 -0.66
C TYR A 412 8.56 20.29 -1.98
N GLN A 413 8.23 20.97 -3.08
CA GLN A 413 8.58 20.55 -4.44
C GLN A 413 9.43 21.67 -5.06
N ARG A 414 10.67 21.34 -5.43
CA ARG A 414 11.64 22.23 -6.06
C ARG A 414 12.35 21.50 -7.19
N LEU A 415 12.77 22.23 -8.22
CA LEU A 415 13.30 21.63 -9.45
C LEU A 415 14.62 20.89 -9.19
N GLY A 416 14.62 19.57 -9.40
CA GLY A 416 15.77 18.69 -9.20
C GLY A 416 15.90 18.12 -7.77
N TYR A 417 15.12 18.60 -6.80
CA TYR A 417 15.09 18.03 -5.44
C TYR A 417 14.03 16.94 -5.31
N THR A 418 14.27 15.90 -4.50
CA THR A 418 13.21 14.95 -4.10
C THR A 418 12.04 15.69 -3.43
N ALA A 419 10.81 15.24 -3.70
CA ALA A 419 9.63 15.93 -3.18
C ALA A 419 9.35 15.51 -1.73
N LEU A 420 9.57 16.43 -0.79
CA LEU A 420 9.18 16.21 0.60
C LEU A 420 7.68 16.45 0.75
N SER A 421 6.96 15.41 1.18
CA SER A 421 5.61 15.54 1.72
C SER A 421 5.63 15.05 3.16
N LEU A 422 5.04 15.77 4.10
CA LEU A 422 4.89 15.32 5.48
C LEU A 422 3.44 15.57 5.89
N SER A 423 2.78 14.55 6.45
CA SER A 423 1.43 14.69 7.01
C SER A 423 1.35 14.00 8.37
N LYS A 424 1.10 14.78 9.43
CA LYS A 424 0.92 14.26 10.80
C LYS A 424 -0.45 14.73 11.30
N GLN A 425 -1.37 13.78 11.51
CA GLN A 425 -2.76 14.07 11.88
C GLN A 425 -2.88 14.34 13.39
N ILE A 426 -3.71 15.29 13.78
CA ILE A 426 -3.89 15.69 15.18
C ILE A 426 -5.34 16.13 15.48
N PRO A 427 -5.99 15.63 16.55
CA PRO A 427 -7.30 16.09 16.95
C PRO A 427 -7.24 17.41 17.73
N VAL A 428 -8.04 18.39 17.31
CA VAL A 428 -8.28 19.66 18.01
C VAL A 428 -9.67 19.61 18.63
N ARG A 429 -9.75 19.74 19.96
CA ARG A 429 -11.01 19.72 20.72
C ARG A 429 -11.48 21.12 21.15
N PRO A 430 -12.78 21.33 21.40
CA PRO A 430 -13.26 22.53 22.08
C PRO A 430 -12.85 22.56 23.57
N PHE A 431 -13.13 23.68 24.23
CA PHE A 431 -13.05 23.82 25.68
C PHE A 431 -13.95 22.79 26.39
N ARG A 432 -13.45 22.20 27.49
CA ARG A 432 -14.26 21.40 28.41
C ARG A 432 -15.08 22.32 29.33
N HIS A 433 -16.16 21.80 29.92
CA HIS A 433 -17.05 22.53 30.84
C HIS A 433 -16.36 23.11 32.11
N ASN A 434 -15.13 22.69 32.40
CA ASN A 434 -14.29 23.19 33.50
C ASN A 434 -13.21 24.20 33.03
N GLU A 435 -13.05 24.41 31.72
CA GLU A 435 -12.02 25.27 31.11
C GLU A 435 -12.58 26.63 30.62
N TYR A 436 -13.90 26.81 30.64
CA TYR A 436 -14.54 28.11 30.42
C TYR A 436 -14.26 29.05 31.59
N GLU A 437 -14.16 30.35 31.28
CA GLU A 437 -14.02 31.42 32.27
C GLU A 437 -15.16 31.39 33.31
N ARG A 438 -14.81 31.66 34.57
CA ARG A 438 -15.75 31.69 35.70
C ARG A 438 -15.60 33.01 36.43
N PHE A 439 -16.70 33.46 37.05
CA PHE A 439 -16.77 34.74 37.76
C PHE A 439 -16.57 35.97 36.84
N ILE A 440 -17.01 35.86 35.59
CA ILE A 440 -16.95 36.91 34.56
C ILE A 440 -17.53 38.22 35.14
N PRO A 441 -16.83 39.37 35.07
CA PRO A 441 -17.30 40.63 35.67
C PRO A 441 -18.68 41.08 35.19
N ALA A 442 -18.99 40.90 33.90
CA ALA A 442 -20.31 41.19 33.33
C ALA A 442 -21.46 40.34 33.94
N ALA A 443 -21.13 39.20 34.56
CA ALA A 443 -22.11 38.32 35.20
C ALA A 443 -22.32 38.62 36.71
N LEU A 444 -21.58 39.57 37.29
CA LEU A 444 -21.73 40.00 38.69
C LEU A 444 -23.19 40.32 39.10
N PRO A 445 -24.04 40.96 38.28
CA PRO A 445 -25.44 41.18 38.63
C PRO A 445 -26.23 39.89 38.85
N TYR A 446 -25.94 38.82 38.09
CA TYR A 446 -26.63 37.52 38.22
C TYR A 446 -26.11 36.72 39.42
N TYR A 447 -24.80 36.79 39.71
CA TYR A 447 -24.23 36.21 40.93
C TYR A 447 -24.79 36.93 42.16
N GLY A 448 -24.80 38.26 42.15
CA GLY A 448 -25.39 39.10 43.19
C GLY A 448 -26.89 38.86 43.37
N ALA A 449 -27.66 38.74 42.29
CA ALA A 449 -29.08 38.38 42.33
C ALA A 449 -29.29 36.96 42.90
N SER A 450 -28.44 35.99 42.55
CA SER A 450 -28.50 34.62 43.08
C SER A 450 -28.20 34.57 44.58
N PHE A 451 -27.15 35.26 45.04
CA PHE A 451 -26.86 35.40 46.47
C PHE A 451 -27.91 36.24 47.20
N SER A 452 -28.51 37.24 46.55
CA SER A 452 -29.62 38.03 47.09
C SER A 452 -30.89 37.20 47.21
N MET A 453 -31.21 36.33 46.25
CA MET A 453 -32.31 35.38 46.35
C MET A 453 -32.05 34.32 47.42
N GLN A 454 -30.84 33.75 47.49
CA GLN A 454 -30.47 32.82 48.58
C GLN A 454 -30.52 33.51 49.94
N SER A 455 -30.04 34.76 50.06
CA SER A 455 -30.11 35.54 51.29
C SER A 455 -31.54 35.96 51.62
N SER A 456 -32.37 36.28 50.63
CA SER A 456 -33.79 36.59 50.81
C SER A 456 -34.60 35.34 51.16
N VAL A 457 -34.22 34.16 50.69
CA VAL A 457 -34.77 32.88 51.12
C VAL A 457 -34.23 32.51 52.50
N LEU A 458 -32.98 32.81 52.85
CA LEU A 458 -32.42 32.61 54.19
C LEU A 458 -32.94 33.62 55.22
N VAL A 459 -33.37 34.82 54.80
CA VAL A 459 -33.99 35.85 55.65
C VAL A 459 -35.50 35.64 55.69
N ARG A 460 -36.19 35.25 54.60
CA ARG A 460 -37.59 34.80 54.65
C ARG A 460 -37.72 33.48 55.39
N SER A 461 -36.73 32.59 55.28
CA SER A 461 -36.61 31.39 56.11
C SER A 461 -36.27 31.80 57.54
N ARG A 462 -35.21 32.55 57.85
CA ARG A 462 -34.95 32.96 59.25
C ARG A 462 -36.06 33.80 59.87
N LEU A 463 -36.78 34.64 59.14
CA LEU A 463 -37.93 35.40 59.65
C LEU A 463 -39.17 34.51 59.77
N GLY A 464 -39.45 33.66 58.78
CA GLY A 464 -40.50 32.65 58.81
C GLY A 464 -40.23 31.53 59.81
N PHE A 465 -38.97 31.31 60.17
CA PHE A 465 -38.48 30.38 61.17
C PHE A 465 -38.53 31.09 62.52
N LEU A 466 -37.94 32.26 62.76
CA LEU A 466 -38.19 33.10 63.95
C LEU A 466 -39.68 33.28 64.27
N ARG A 467 -40.56 33.26 63.26
CA ARG A 467 -42.04 33.22 63.35
C ARG A 467 -42.66 31.84 63.61
N LYS A 468 -42.12 30.74 63.06
CA LYS A 468 -42.57 29.34 63.29
C LYS A 468 -41.93 28.71 64.54
N MET A 469 -40.84 29.32 64.98
CA MET A 469 -39.74 28.84 65.80
C MET A 469 -38.89 30.09 66.18
N GLY A 470 -39.12 30.77 67.31
CA GLY A 470 -39.31 30.08 68.59
C GLY A 470 -38.27 28.98 68.87
N SER A 471 -37.26 28.80 68.00
CA SER A 471 -36.33 27.67 67.97
C SER A 471 -35.30 27.80 66.83
N HIS A 472 -34.02 27.92 67.21
CA HIS A 472 -32.92 27.08 66.72
C HIS A 472 -32.80 26.78 65.20
N MET A 473 -32.10 27.69 64.50
CA MET A 473 -30.70 27.54 64.03
C MET A 473 -30.23 26.20 63.35
N SER A 474 -29.17 26.11 62.52
CA SER A 474 -28.50 27.00 61.53
C SER A 474 -27.03 26.55 61.29
N LYS A 475 -26.67 26.04 60.09
CA LYS A 475 -25.28 26.01 59.49
C LYS A 475 -24.20 25.12 60.20
N SER A 476 -23.04 24.74 59.62
CA SER A 476 -22.51 24.64 58.22
C SER A 476 -21.22 23.78 58.13
N GLN A 477 -20.89 23.26 56.91
CA GLN A 477 -19.56 23.09 56.23
C GLN A 477 -18.29 22.42 56.84
N GLY A 478 -17.57 21.69 55.96
CA GLY A 478 -16.08 21.69 55.81
C GLY A 478 -15.26 20.53 56.42
N GLU A 479 -14.03 20.18 55.97
CA GLU A 479 -13.31 20.36 54.67
C GLU A 479 -11.92 19.62 54.65
N THR A 480 -11.37 19.25 53.46
CA THR A 480 -9.91 18.95 53.12
C THR A 480 -9.12 17.84 53.91
N SER A 481 -7.92 17.30 53.55
CA SER A 481 -7.03 17.08 52.35
C SER A 481 -5.82 16.17 52.81
N ALA A 482 -4.70 15.78 52.13
CA ALA A 482 -4.12 15.73 50.75
C ALA A 482 -2.83 14.83 50.72
N ALA A 483 -2.35 14.43 49.51
CA ALA A 483 -0.98 13.94 49.12
C ALA A 483 -0.42 12.59 49.71
N ASN A 484 0.57 11.82 49.21
CA ASN A 484 1.39 11.56 47.97
C ASN A 484 2.22 10.24 48.26
N ASP A 485 3.19 9.57 47.57
CA ASP A 485 3.92 9.46 46.25
C ASP A 485 4.88 8.19 46.36
N ILE A 486 5.65 7.58 45.40
CA ILE A 486 5.74 7.50 43.91
C ILE A 486 6.52 6.21 43.43
N ASN A 487 6.04 5.57 42.35
CA ASN A 487 6.61 4.77 41.21
C ASN A 487 7.85 3.79 41.20
N ASN A 488 7.62 2.69 40.45
CA ASN A 488 8.42 2.02 39.38
C ASN A 488 9.65 1.11 39.61
N LEU A 489 9.51 -0.20 39.24
CA LEU A 489 10.42 -0.97 38.35
C LEU A 489 9.89 -2.41 38.07
N HIS A 490 9.37 -2.72 36.87
CA HIS A 490 9.05 -4.11 36.47
C HIS A 490 8.82 -4.33 34.95
N PHE A 491 9.86 -4.68 34.17
CA PHE A 491 9.70 -5.09 32.75
C PHE A 491 10.78 -6.06 32.21
N ALA A 492 11.63 -6.65 33.07
CA ALA A 492 12.78 -7.46 32.64
C ALA A 492 12.57 -8.99 32.72
N THR A 493 11.36 -9.45 33.06
CA THR A 493 11.16 -10.77 33.68
C THR A 493 10.63 -11.87 32.74
N GLU A 494 10.04 -11.52 31.58
CA GLU A 494 9.15 -12.45 30.86
C GLU A 494 9.83 -13.36 29.82
N LEU A 495 11.04 -13.05 29.36
CA LEU A 495 11.69 -13.75 28.23
C LEU A 495 12.17 -15.18 28.57
N ASN A 496 12.41 -15.50 29.84
CA ASN A 496 12.95 -16.79 30.30
C ASN A 496 11.86 -17.88 30.48
N SER A 497 10.60 -17.59 30.17
CA SER A 497 9.45 -18.44 30.50
C SER A 497 9.23 -19.61 29.52
N TYR A 498 9.54 -19.41 28.23
CA TYR A 498 9.20 -20.35 27.16
C TYR A 498 10.08 -21.62 27.17
N GLU A 499 11.41 -21.47 27.29
CA GLU A 499 12.36 -22.59 27.27
C GLU A 499 12.26 -23.52 28.51
N ALA A 500 11.55 -23.07 29.55
CA ALA A 500 11.19 -23.87 30.72
C ALA A 500 9.94 -24.73 30.47
N ALA A 501 8.98 -24.24 29.67
CA ALA A 501 7.70 -24.94 29.43
C ALA A 501 7.85 -26.22 28.61
N CYS A 502 8.70 -26.20 27.57
CA CYS A 502 8.95 -27.36 26.68
C CYS A 502 9.56 -28.58 27.37
N LYS A 503 9.94 -28.49 28.66
CA LYS A 503 10.52 -29.58 29.46
C LYS A 503 9.50 -30.20 30.44
N ILE A 504 8.26 -29.70 30.49
CA ILE A 504 7.26 -30.04 31.51
C ILE A 504 6.01 -30.70 30.90
N ASP A 505 5.62 -30.31 29.68
CA ASP A 505 4.34 -30.69 29.08
C ASP A 505 4.51 -31.66 27.89
N ALA A 506 3.78 -32.78 27.94
CA ALA A 506 3.88 -33.85 26.95
C ALA A 506 3.16 -33.53 25.63
N ASP A 507 2.07 -32.75 25.66
CA ASP A 507 1.34 -32.36 24.46
C ASP A 507 2.13 -31.27 23.70
N VAL A 508 2.83 -30.39 24.43
CA VAL A 508 3.78 -29.43 23.85
C VAL A 508 4.98 -30.14 23.21
N GLN A 509 5.50 -31.21 23.82
CA GLN A 509 6.56 -32.03 23.21
C GLN A 509 6.06 -32.82 22.00
N ALA A 510 4.83 -33.34 22.02
CA ALA A 510 4.22 -33.99 20.87
C ALA A 510 4.02 -33.01 19.70
N PHE A 511 3.59 -31.77 19.99
CA PHE A 511 3.48 -30.69 19.01
C PHE A 511 4.83 -30.30 18.41
N ASP A 512 5.87 -30.10 19.22
CA ASP A 512 7.22 -29.76 18.77
C ASP A 512 7.84 -30.88 17.91
N ALA A 513 7.70 -32.14 18.34
CA ALA A 513 8.14 -33.30 17.56
C ALA A 513 7.38 -33.45 16.23
N ALA A 514 6.05 -33.21 16.23
CA ALA A 514 5.25 -33.22 15.01
C ALA A 514 5.62 -32.06 14.06
N LEU A 515 5.91 -30.87 14.60
CA LEU A 515 6.39 -29.71 13.85
C LEU A 515 7.74 -29.98 13.19
N HIS A 516 8.73 -30.47 13.96
CA HIS A 516 10.04 -30.85 13.43
C HIS A 516 9.95 -31.98 12.39
N CYS A 517 9.12 -33.00 12.63
CA CYS A 517 8.91 -34.11 11.69
C CYS A 517 8.27 -33.64 10.37
N ARG A 518 7.17 -32.86 10.43
CA ARG A 518 6.48 -32.34 9.25
C ARG A 518 7.32 -31.33 8.47
N THR A 519 8.07 -30.46 9.17
CA THR A 519 9.04 -29.54 8.54
C THR A 519 10.14 -30.31 7.81
N ASN A 520 10.71 -31.35 8.42
CA ASN A 520 11.71 -32.21 7.78
C ASN A 520 11.13 -32.99 6.59
N ASN A 521 9.87 -33.45 6.65
CA ASN A 521 9.22 -34.10 5.52
C ASN A 521 8.96 -33.13 4.36
N ALA A 522 8.53 -31.89 4.63
CA ALA A 522 8.38 -30.86 3.61
C ALA A 522 9.73 -30.49 2.96
N ILE A 523 10.79 -30.35 3.76
CA ILE A 523 12.17 -30.16 3.27
C ILE A 523 12.62 -31.36 2.43
N SER A 524 12.25 -32.59 2.82
CA SER A 524 12.59 -33.82 2.10
C SER A 524 11.86 -33.93 0.75
N ALA A 525 10.58 -33.55 0.68
CA ALA A 525 9.83 -33.47 -0.57
C ALA A 525 10.41 -32.42 -1.52
N LEU A 526 10.80 -31.25 -0.99
CA LEU A 526 11.52 -30.22 -1.75
C LEU A 526 12.92 -30.68 -2.21
N ALA A 527 13.61 -31.50 -1.42
CA ALA A 527 14.94 -32.05 -1.73
C ALA A 527 14.91 -33.26 -2.68
N ALA A 528 13.76 -33.93 -2.83
CA ALA A 528 13.60 -35.04 -3.78
C ALA A 528 13.48 -34.56 -5.24
N GLY A 529 13.02 -33.31 -5.46
CA GLY A 529 12.79 -32.71 -6.78
C GLY A 529 14.03 -32.22 -7.54
N VAL A 530 15.20 -32.84 -7.35
CA VAL A 530 16.49 -32.35 -7.88
C VAL A 530 16.69 -32.64 -9.39
N GLU A 531 15.92 -33.55 -9.99
CA GLU A 531 16.02 -33.86 -11.43
C GLU A 531 15.06 -33.04 -12.32
N VAL A 532 15.52 -31.84 -12.68
CA VAL A 532 15.26 -31.12 -13.95
C VAL A 532 13.82 -31.16 -14.51
N ARG A 533 12.88 -30.48 -13.83
CA ARG A 533 11.88 -29.59 -14.47
C ARG A 533 11.24 -28.67 -13.42
N ALA A 534 10.29 -27.82 -13.84
CA ALA A 534 9.61 -26.88 -12.95
C ALA A 534 8.91 -27.61 -11.78
N MET A 535 8.80 -26.93 -10.63
CA MET A 535 8.09 -27.46 -9.45
C MET A 535 6.70 -27.96 -9.86
N SER A 536 6.38 -29.22 -9.54
CA SER A 536 5.10 -29.80 -9.92
C SER A 536 3.94 -29.11 -9.17
N PHE A 537 2.77 -29.11 -9.81
CA PHE A 537 1.54 -28.65 -9.16
C PHE A 537 1.22 -29.50 -7.91
N ASP A 538 1.65 -30.76 -7.89
CA ASP A 538 1.57 -31.65 -6.74
C ASP A 538 2.40 -31.16 -5.55
N SER A 539 3.67 -30.76 -5.74
CA SER A 539 4.50 -30.24 -4.65
C SER A 539 3.98 -28.90 -4.11
N LEU A 540 3.44 -28.04 -4.99
CA LEU A 540 2.79 -26.78 -4.57
C LEU A 540 1.48 -27.04 -3.80
N ARG A 541 0.72 -28.07 -4.19
CA ARG A 541 -0.45 -28.57 -3.46
C ARG A 541 -0.06 -29.14 -2.10
N GLU A 542 1.02 -29.92 -2.00
CA GLU A 542 1.52 -30.46 -0.73
C GLU A 542 1.98 -29.36 0.25
N VAL A 543 2.73 -28.35 -0.22
CA VAL A 543 3.11 -27.20 0.63
C VAL A 543 1.88 -26.41 1.07
N THR A 544 0.89 -26.22 0.19
CA THR A 544 -0.36 -25.52 0.53
C THR A 544 -1.23 -26.33 1.49
N ALA A 545 -1.29 -27.65 1.34
CA ALA A 545 -1.97 -28.56 2.25
C ALA A 545 -1.28 -28.60 3.62
N CYS A 546 0.05 -28.69 3.67
CA CYS A 546 0.81 -28.63 4.92
C CYS A 546 0.58 -27.32 5.67
N LEU A 547 0.46 -26.18 4.96
CA LEU A 547 0.10 -24.90 5.57
C LEU A 547 -1.37 -24.85 6.07
N LEU A 548 -2.29 -25.56 5.41
CA LEU A 548 -3.68 -25.72 5.87
C LEU A 548 -3.75 -26.62 7.11
N ASP A 549 -3.05 -27.75 7.11
CA ASP A 549 -2.98 -28.70 8.23
C ASP A 549 -2.27 -28.10 9.44
N MET A 550 -1.19 -27.34 9.24
CA MET A 550 -0.57 -26.54 10.31
C MET A 550 -1.56 -25.55 10.93
N ASN A 551 -2.38 -24.87 10.10
CA ASN A 551 -3.46 -24.03 10.63
C ASN A 551 -4.52 -24.86 11.36
N GLN A 552 -4.87 -26.06 10.89
CA GLN A 552 -5.86 -26.92 11.55
C GLN A 552 -5.37 -27.43 12.92
N GLU A 553 -4.13 -27.90 13.01
CA GLU A 553 -3.54 -28.41 14.26
C GLU A 553 -3.28 -27.29 15.26
N VAL A 554 -2.77 -26.13 14.81
CA VAL A 554 -2.63 -24.94 15.67
C VAL A 554 -3.99 -24.44 16.15
N VAL A 555 -5.03 -24.46 15.31
CA VAL A 555 -6.39 -24.11 15.73
C VAL A 555 -6.94 -25.13 16.71
N LYS A 556 -6.74 -26.43 16.49
CA LYS A 556 -7.18 -27.49 17.40
C LYS A 556 -6.52 -27.36 18.78
N VAL A 557 -5.20 -27.21 18.83
CA VAL A 557 -4.45 -26.95 20.07
C VAL A 557 -4.91 -25.65 20.73
N ILE A 558 -5.11 -24.55 19.97
CA ILE A 558 -5.64 -23.30 20.53
C ILE A 558 -7.08 -23.45 21.07
N LEU A 559 -7.92 -24.29 20.47
CA LEU A 559 -9.30 -24.52 20.93
C LEU A 559 -9.34 -25.44 22.15
N ASP A 560 -8.60 -26.56 22.13
CA ASP A 560 -8.52 -27.50 23.25
C ASP A 560 -7.84 -26.83 24.48
N CYS A 561 -6.69 -26.16 24.31
CA CYS A 561 -6.05 -25.38 25.38
C CYS A 561 -6.84 -24.12 25.81
N LYS A 562 -7.97 -23.78 25.15
CA LYS A 562 -8.84 -22.66 25.56
C LYS A 562 -10.27 -23.07 25.94
N LYS A 563 -10.61 -24.35 26.05
CA LYS A 563 -11.93 -24.81 26.54
C LYS A 563 -12.31 -24.18 27.88
N ASP A 564 -11.38 -24.10 28.84
CA ASP A 564 -11.61 -23.45 30.14
C ASP A 564 -11.62 -21.91 30.11
N ILE A 565 -11.06 -21.30 29.07
CA ILE A 565 -10.90 -19.85 28.94
C ILE A 565 -12.18 -19.18 28.41
N TRP A 566 -12.93 -19.86 27.54
CA TRP A 566 -14.16 -19.33 26.94
C TRP A 566 -15.36 -19.66 27.83
N LYS A 567 -15.61 -18.82 28.85
CA LYS A 567 -16.72 -18.89 29.84
C LYS A 567 -18.15 -18.77 29.25
N ASN A 568 -18.36 -19.15 27.99
CA ASN A 568 -19.63 -19.07 27.28
C ASN A 568 -19.68 -20.13 26.16
N GLN A 569 -19.95 -21.38 26.54
CA GLN A 569 -19.98 -22.56 25.67
C GLN A 569 -20.68 -22.32 24.31
N GLU A 570 -21.86 -21.69 24.32
CA GLU A 570 -22.64 -21.36 23.12
C GLU A 570 -21.85 -20.59 22.04
N LEU A 571 -20.80 -19.83 22.38
CA LEU A 571 -19.98 -19.12 21.40
C LEU A 571 -18.85 -19.99 20.84
N PHE A 572 -18.33 -20.95 21.61
CA PHE A 572 -17.34 -21.92 21.13
C PHE A 572 -17.97 -22.80 20.04
N GLU A 573 -19.15 -23.35 20.31
CA GLU A 573 -19.94 -24.15 19.37
C GLU A 573 -20.19 -23.42 18.03
N PHE A 574 -20.53 -22.12 18.08
CA PHE A 574 -20.72 -21.31 16.87
C PHE A 574 -19.43 -21.02 16.08
N VAL A 575 -18.27 -21.07 16.72
CA VAL A 575 -16.96 -20.89 16.08
C VAL A 575 -16.50 -22.21 15.47
N GLU A 576 -16.65 -23.32 16.20
CA GLU A 576 -16.36 -24.68 15.75
C GLU A 576 -17.20 -25.04 14.51
N GLU A 577 -18.52 -24.86 14.57
CA GLU A 577 -19.44 -25.03 13.43
C GLU A 577 -19.06 -24.14 12.23
N TYR A 578 -18.49 -22.95 12.45
CA TYR A 578 -18.05 -22.06 11.38
C TYR A 578 -16.77 -22.58 10.70
N PHE A 579 -15.85 -23.14 11.47
CA PHE A 579 -14.64 -23.78 10.92
C PHE A 579 -14.94 -25.12 10.23
N GLU A 580 -15.90 -25.91 10.70
CA GLU A 580 -16.37 -27.10 9.97
C GLU A 580 -17.07 -26.72 8.66
N ASN A 581 -18.07 -25.82 8.72
CA ASN A 581 -18.86 -25.46 7.54
C ASN A 581 -18.04 -24.71 6.48
N SER A 582 -16.92 -24.09 6.85
CA SER A 582 -15.96 -23.51 5.90
C SER A 582 -14.91 -24.49 5.37
N LEU A 583 -14.68 -25.66 6.01
CA LEU A 583 -13.94 -26.76 5.36
C LEU A 583 -14.79 -27.37 4.23
N LYS A 584 -16.06 -27.67 4.50
CA LYS A 584 -16.99 -28.27 3.53
C LYS A 584 -17.15 -27.47 2.24
N ILE A 585 -17.03 -26.13 2.28
CA ILE A 585 -17.00 -25.32 1.05
C ILE A 585 -15.67 -25.46 0.31
N LEU A 586 -14.52 -25.57 0.99
CA LEU A 586 -13.23 -25.82 0.33
C LEU A 586 -13.19 -27.22 -0.31
N ASP A 587 -13.82 -28.22 0.32
CA ASP A 587 -14.04 -29.54 -0.27
C ASP A 587 -14.91 -29.44 -1.53
N PHE A 588 -15.99 -28.63 -1.48
CA PHE A 588 -16.81 -28.32 -2.66
C PHE A 588 -16.04 -27.57 -3.76
N CYS A 589 -15.20 -26.58 -3.43
CA CYS A 589 -14.32 -25.93 -4.40
C CYS A 589 -13.38 -26.95 -5.06
N THR A 590 -12.84 -27.90 -4.30
CA THR A 590 -12.00 -28.99 -4.81
C THR A 590 -12.78 -29.96 -5.71
N ALA A 591 -14.09 -30.11 -5.51
CA ALA A 591 -14.97 -30.85 -6.43
C ALA A 591 -15.26 -30.03 -7.70
N LEU A 592 -15.52 -28.73 -7.57
CA LEU A 592 -15.73 -27.80 -8.68
C LEU A 592 -14.50 -27.69 -9.59
N GLU A 593 -13.29 -27.64 -9.03
CA GLU A 593 -12.02 -27.69 -9.78
C GLU A 593 -11.89 -28.96 -10.64
N LYS A 594 -12.38 -30.11 -10.14
CA LYS A 594 -12.41 -31.37 -10.93
C LYS A 594 -13.41 -31.28 -12.07
N CYS A 595 -14.63 -30.78 -11.82
CA CYS A 595 -15.65 -30.57 -12.86
C CYS A 595 -15.15 -29.59 -13.93
N LEU A 596 -14.51 -28.48 -13.53
CA LEU A 596 -13.91 -27.49 -14.42
C LEU A 596 -12.80 -28.08 -15.30
N LYS A 597 -11.87 -28.84 -14.72
CA LYS A 597 -10.88 -29.58 -15.51
C LYS A 597 -11.56 -30.50 -16.52
N SER A 598 -12.58 -31.25 -16.08
CA SER A 598 -13.36 -32.14 -16.94
C SER A 598 -14.10 -31.37 -18.06
N ALA A 599 -14.53 -30.13 -17.82
CA ALA A 599 -15.10 -29.26 -18.85
C ALA A 599 -14.02 -28.78 -19.86
N ARG A 600 -12.81 -28.46 -19.41
CA ARG A 600 -11.64 -28.16 -20.28
C ARG A 600 -11.23 -29.37 -21.13
N ASP A 601 -11.22 -30.57 -20.56
CA ASP A 601 -10.94 -31.81 -21.30
C ASP A 601 -11.95 -32.02 -22.44
N ARG A 602 -13.23 -31.67 -22.22
CA ARG A 602 -14.30 -31.71 -23.25
C ARG A 602 -14.22 -30.55 -24.25
N GLN A 603 -13.83 -29.35 -23.81
CA GLN A 603 -13.54 -28.20 -24.68
C GLN A 603 -12.46 -28.57 -25.72
N LEU A 604 -11.42 -29.29 -25.30
CA LEU A 604 -10.33 -29.75 -26.15
C LEU A 604 -10.81 -30.74 -27.24
N LEU A 605 -11.68 -31.69 -26.90
CA LEU A 605 -12.25 -32.63 -27.90
C LEU A 605 -13.02 -31.91 -29.01
N ILE A 606 -13.76 -30.84 -28.68
CA ILE A 606 -14.44 -30.02 -29.71
C ILE A 606 -13.41 -29.25 -30.55
N HIS A 607 -12.37 -28.65 -29.96
CA HIS A 607 -11.31 -27.98 -30.74
C HIS A 607 -10.61 -28.92 -31.72
N ILE A 608 -10.30 -30.16 -31.31
CA ILE A 608 -9.70 -31.17 -32.19
C ILE A 608 -10.69 -31.54 -33.32
N ALA A 609 -11.98 -31.72 -33.01
CA ALA A 609 -13.00 -31.97 -34.03
C ALA A 609 -13.14 -30.81 -35.04
N LEU A 610 -13.05 -29.55 -34.59
CA LEU A 610 -13.07 -28.38 -35.49
C LEU A 610 -11.82 -28.33 -36.38
N GLN A 611 -10.63 -28.60 -35.85
CA GLN A 611 -9.41 -28.64 -36.65
C GLN A 611 -9.45 -29.78 -37.68
N GLN A 612 -9.91 -30.98 -37.29
CA GLN A 612 -10.05 -32.10 -38.22
C GLN A 612 -11.13 -31.85 -39.29
N PHE A 613 -12.16 -31.05 -39.02
CA PHE A 613 -13.10 -30.60 -40.05
C PHE A 613 -12.42 -29.70 -41.09
N GLU A 614 -11.59 -28.74 -40.66
CA GLU A 614 -10.86 -27.85 -41.57
C GLU A 614 -9.83 -28.62 -42.43
N GLU A 615 -9.28 -29.73 -41.91
CA GLU A 615 -8.42 -30.66 -42.67
C GLU A 615 -9.21 -31.62 -43.59
N GLU A 616 -10.43 -32.03 -43.22
CA GLU A 616 -11.27 -32.96 -44.01
C GLU A 616 -12.17 -32.26 -45.05
N GLU A 617 -12.33 -30.94 -45.00
CA GLU A 617 -13.21 -30.18 -45.92
C GLU A 617 -12.73 -30.22 -47.40
N GLU A 618 -11.42 -30.28 -47.66
CA GLU A 618 -10.90 -30.45 -49.03
C GLU A 618 -11.10 -31.87 -49.59
N GLU A 619 -11.17 -32.89 -48.71
CA GLU A 619 -11.38 -34.29 -49.11
C GLU A 619 -12.87 -34.69 -49.17
N GLY A 620 -13.77 -33.90 -48.56
CA GLY A 620 -15.21 -34.11 -48.59
C GLY A 620 -15.71 -35.33 -47.80
N ARG A 621 -14.94 -35.81 -46.81
CA ARG A 621 -15.28 -36.98 -45.99
C ARG A 621 -14.87 -36.78 -44.53
N TYR A 622 -15.85 -36.52 -43.67
CA TYR A 622 -15.65 -36.08 -42.27
C TYR A 622 -15.42 -37.22 -41.26
N THR A 623 -14.59 -38.21 -41.60
CA THR A 623 -14.42 -39.45 -40.82
C THR A 623 -13.75 -39.27 -39.46
N LYS A 624 -12.72 -38.41 -39.37
CA LYS A 624 -12.00 -38.11 -38.12
C LYS A 624 -12.82 -37.14 -37.28
N THR A 625 -13.44 -36.15 -37.92
CA THR A 625 -14.39 -35.20 -37.31
C THR A 625 -15.51 -35.95 -36.56
N LEU A 626 -16.13 -36.95 -37.21
CA LEU A 626 -17.18 -37.79 -36.61
C LEU A 626 -16.68 -38.73 -35.49
N LEU A 627 -15.38 -39.04 -35.44
CA LEU A 627 -14.79 -39.79 -34.35
C LEU A 627 -14.63 -38.90 -33.10
N GLU A 628 -14.08 -37.70 -33.24
CA GLU A 628 -13.88 -36.81 -32.10
C GLU A 628 -15.19 -36.23 -31.55
N LEU A 629 -16.19 -35.98 -32.41
CA LEU A 629 -17.55 -35.66 -31.96
C LEU A 629 -18.22 -36.83 -31.21
N ARG A 630 -17.83 -38.08 -31.49
CA ARG A 630 -18.26 -39.25 -30.69
C ARG A 630 -17.53 -39.30 -29.36
N ASN A 631 -16.21 -39.10 -29.34
CA ASN A 631 -15.40 -39.06 -28.12
C ASN A 631 -15.93 -37.97 -27.15
N PHE A 632 -16.26 -36.78 -27.67
CA PHE A 632 -16.92 -35.71 -26.92
C PHE A 632 -18.28 -36.16 -26.35
N LYS A 633 -19.11 -36.84 -27.14
CA LYS A 633 -20.41 -37.34 -26.66
C LYS A 633 -20.27 -38.44 -25.59
N GLU A 634 -19.32 -39.35 -25.74
CA GLU A 634 -19.06 -40.43 -24.78
C GLU A 634 -18.48 -39.91 -23.45
N ALA A 635 -17.88 -38.71 -23.44
CA ALA A 635 -17.47 -38.04 -22.20
C ALA A 635 -18.64 -37.50 -21.35
N GLY A 636 -19.84 -37.30 -21.90
CA GLY A 636 -21.03 -36.85 -21.15
C GLY A 636 -20.89 -35.48 -20.47
N ASP A 637 -21.57 -35.27 -19.34
CA ASP A 637 -21.58 -34.00 -18.61
C ASP A 637 -20.45 -33.90 -17.55
N PRO A 638 -19.74 -32.76 -17.40
CA PRO A 638 -18.79 -32.53 -16.30
C PRO A 638 -19.42 -32.37 -14.91
N PHE A 639 -20.71 -32.03 -14.79
CA PHE A 639 -21.43 -31.77 -13.53
C PHE A 639 -22.38 -32.93 -13.20
N THR A 640 -21.83 -34.00 -12.62
CA THR A 640 -22.58 -35.17 -12.15
C THR A 640 -23.62 -34.83 -11.07
N GLU A 641 -24.69 -35.63 -10.91
CA GLU A 641 -25.65 -35.50 -9.81
C GLU A 641 -24.98 -35.41 -8.42
N GLU A 642 -23.91 -36.17 -8.18
CA GLU A 642 -23.13 -36.13 -6.94
C GLU A 642 -22.63 -34.71 -6.60
N PHE A 643 -22.11 -33.98 -7.59
CA PHE A 643 -21.66 -32.59 -7.43
C PHE A 643 -22.80 -31.68 -6.96
N PHE A 644 -24.00 -31.81 -7.54
CA PHE A 644 -25.16 -31.03 -7.13
C PHE A 644 -25.63 -31.40 -5.71
N THR A 645 -25.59 -32.67 -5.29
CA THR A 645 -25.90 -33.03 -3.90
C THR A 645 -24.92 -32.43 -2.89
N ILE A 646 -23.64 -32.31 -3.24
CA ILE A 646 -22.63 -31.63 -2.42
C ILE A 646 -22.93 -30.12 -2.38
N PHE A 647 -23.22 -29.50 -3.52
CA PHE A 647 -23.57 -28.08 -3.61
C PHE A 647 -24.79 -27.73 -2.75
N GLU A 648 -25.92 -28.44 -2.90
CA GLU A 648 -27.13 -28.19 -2.11
C GLU A 648 -26.89 -28.39 -0.61
N SER A 649 -26.13 -29.42 -0.23
CA SER A 649 -25.76 -29.71 1.15
C SER A 649 -24.96 -28.55 1.77
N VAL A 650 -23.95 -28.04 1.05
CA VAL A 650 -23.11 -26.92 1.49
C VAL A 650 -23.92 -25.61 1.55
N TYR A 651 -24.68 -25.30 0.50
CA TYR A 651 -25.52 -24.11 0.42
C TYR A 651 -26.56 -24.05 1.56
N ARG A 652 -27.25 -25.17 1.81
CA ARG A 652 -28.22 -25.30 2.92
C ARG A 652 -27.57 -25.13 4.29
N GLN A 653 -26.38 -25.68 4.50
CA GLN A 653 -25.63 -25.52 5.76
C GLN A 653 -25.23 -24.07 6.01
N GLN A 654 -24.78 -23.33 4.98
CA GLN A 654 -24.46 -21.91 5.11
C GLN A 654 -25.71 -21.04 5.40
N MET A 655 -26.85 -21.33 4.77
CA MET A 655 -28.13 -20.64 5.05
C MET A 655 -28.57 -20.84 6.52
N VAL A 656 -28.57 -22.07 7.02
CA VAL A 656 -28.91 -22.38 8.44
C VAL A 656 -27.93 -21.71 9.40
N MET A 657 -26.63 -21.68 9.06
CA MET A 657 -25.63 -20.97 9.85
C MET A 657 -25.90 -19.45 9.89
N LEU A 658 -26.27 -18.84 8.76
CA LEU A 658 -26.57 -17.40 8.69
C LEU A 658 -27.74 -17.04 9.62
N GLU A 659 -28.84 -17.81 9.57
CA GLU A 659 -30.01 -17.61 10.43
C GLU A 659 -29.66 -17.71 11.92
N ARG A 660 -28.90 -18.74 12.31
CA ARG A 660 -28.47 -18.94 13.70
C ARG A 660 -27.56 -17.80 14.18
N LEU A 661 -26.61 -17.34 13.34
CA LEU A 661 -25.74 -16.19 13.64
C LEU A 661 -26.54 -14.87 13.75
N GLN A 662 -27.52 -14.63 12.87
CA GLN A 662 -28.42 -13.47 12.96
C GLN A 662 -29.27 -13.52 14.24
N SER A 663 -29.81 -14.69 14.61
CA SER A 663 -30.54 -14.91 15.86
C SER A 663 -29.66 -14.63 17.09
N ARG A 664 -28.40 -15.12 17.10
CA ARG A 664 -27.43 -14.86 18.19
C ARG A 664 -27.06 -13.38 18.28
N LYS A 665 -26.82 -12.70 17.15
CA LYS A 665 -26.59 -11.25 17.06
C LYS A 665 -27.75 -10.46 17.67
N ASN A 666 -28.98 -10.79 17.31
CA ASN A 666 -30.19 -10.15 17.86
C ASN A 666 -30.36 -10.38 19.38
N LYS A 667 -29.99 -11.56 19.89
CA LYS A 667 -29.94 -11.84 21.35
C LYS A 667 -28.87 -10.99 22.05
N LEU A 668 -27.67 -10.87 21.47
CA LEU A 668 -26.58 -10.04 22.02
C LEU A 668 -26.91 -8.55 22.00
N ASP A 669 -27.55 -8.03 20.95
CA ASP A 669 -27.96 -6.62 20.89
C ASP A 669 -29.07 -6.27 21.90
N LYS A 670 -29.98 -7.21 22.20
CA LYS A 670 -30.93 -7.06 23.32
C LYS A 670 -30.20 -7.02 24.68
N LYS A 671 -29.22 -7.91 24.91
CA LYS A 671 -28.38 -7.89 26.15
C LYS A 671 -27.55 -6.61 26.28
N LEU A 672 -26.94 -6.11 25.21
CA LEU A 672 -26.13 -4.89 25.25
C LEU A 672 -26.99 -3.65 25.53
N LYS A 673 -28.22 -3.59 25.00
CA LYS A 673 -29.20 -2.56 25.33
C LYS A 673 -29.65 -2.64 26.80
N SER A 674 -29.88 -3.84 27.35
CA SER A 674 -30.28 -3.99 28.76
C SER A 674 -29.16 -3.59 29.74
N VAL A 675 -27.89 -3.88 29.44
CA VAL A 675 -26.73 -3.39 30.20
C VAL A 675 -26.66 -1.85 30.21
N HIS A 676 -26.94 -1.21 29.08
CA HIS A 676 -26.96 0.24 28.97
C HIS A 676 -28.14 0.88 29.74
N ALA A 677 -29.28 0.19 29.87
CA ALA A 677 -30.36 0.58 30.77
C ALA A 677 -30.00 0.35 32.24
N TRP A 678 -29.37 -0.78 32.57
CA TRP A 678 -28.96 -1.11 33.94
C TRP A 678 -27.95 -0.11 34.51
N ARG A 679 -27.01 0.41 33.70
CA ARG A 679 -26.11 1.52 34.14
C ARG A 679 -26.88 2.76 34.58
N LYS A 680 -28.01 3.08 33.94
CA LYS A 680 -28.86 4.23 34.31
C LYS A 680 -29.61 3.95 35.62
N VAL A 681 -30.26 2.78 35.72
CA VAL A 681 -31.02 2.36 36.92
C VAL A 681 -30.11 2.26 38.15
N SER A 682 -28.95 1.62 38.01
CA SER A 682 -27.94 1.46 39.07
C SER A 682 -27.47 2.80 39.64
N THR A 683 -27.11 3.76 38.78
CA THR A 683 -26.72 5.13 39.20
C THR A 683 -27.85 5.85 39.95
N VAL A 684 -29.11 5.70 39.50
CA VAL A 684 -30.28 6.33 40.13
C VAL A 684 -30.57 5.72 41.52
N ILE A 685 -30.51 4.39 41.67
CA ILE A 685 -30.69 3.72 42.96
C ILE A 685 -29.60 4.11 43.95
N PHE A 686 -28.35 4.21 43.50
CA PHE A 686 -27.22 4.60 44.34
C PHE A 686 -27.32 6.06 44.82
N ALA A 687 -27.76 6.97 43.94
CA ALA A 687 -28.02 8.36 44.30
C ALA A 687 -29.18 8.49 45.32
N ALA A 688 -30.27 7.74 45.14
CA ALA A 688 -31.43 7.76 46.03
C ALA A 688 -31.10 7.19 47.42
N THR A 689 -30.36 6.09 47.50
CA THR A 689 -29.91 5.50 48.78
C THR A 689 -28.93 6.39 49.53
N PHE A 690 -27.97 7.02 48.83
CA PHE A 690 -27.07 8.00 49.44
C PHE A 690 -27.83 9.24 49.98
N ALA A 691 -28.79 9.76 49.23
CA ALA A 691 -29.64 10.86 49.70
C ALA A 691 -30.45 10.49 50.94
N ALA A 692 -31.01 9.29 51.01
CA ALA A 692 -31.73 8.79 52.19
C ALA A 692 -30.81 8.69 53.42
N VAL A 693 -29.60 8.15 53.27
CA VAL A 693 -28.61 8.06 54.36
C VAL A 693 -28.22 9.45 54.89
N LEU A 694 -27.96 10.42 54.01
CA LEU A 694 -27.68 11.80 54.43
C LEU A 694 -28.85 12.46 55.17
N ILE A 695 -30.09 12.24 54.71
CA ILE A 695 -31.28 12.76 55.39
C ILE A 695 -31.40 12.15 56.81
N CYS A 696 -31.22 10.83 56.94
CA CYS A 696 -31.22 10.15 58.24
C CYS A 696 -30.09 10.63 59.16
N SER A 697 -28.87 10.85 58.65
CA SER A 697 -27.75 11.32 59.48
C SER A 697 -27.94 12.76 59.98
N VAL A 698 -28.52 13.64 59.16
CA VAL A 698 -28.84 15.02 59.57
C VAL A 698 -29.97 15.04 60.63
N VAL A 699 -30.98 14.18 60.48
CA VAL A 699 -32.05 14.03 61.50
C VAL A 699 -31.48 13.48 62.82
N ALA A 700 -30.60 12.50 62.78
CA ALA A 700 -29.94 11.97 63.99
C ALA A 700 -29.05 13.02 64.68
N ALA A 701 -28.25 13.77 63.91
CA ALA A 701 -27.40 14.85 64.44
C ALA A 701 -28.21 15.99 65.06
N ALA A 702 -29.43 16.27 64.58
CA ALA A 702 -30.34 17.25 65.15
C ALA A 702 -31.00 16.81 66.47
N MET A 703 -30.89 15.53 66.85
CA MET A 703 -31.48 14.98 68.09
C MET A 703 -30.45 14.59 69.17
N ALA A 704 -29.14 14.63 68.86
CA ALA A 704 -28.08 14.21 69.76
C ALA A 704 -27.33 15.39 70.39
N ALA A 705 -26.80 15.18 71.60
CA ALA A 705 -26.02 16.20 72.32
C ALA A 705 -24.72 16.58 71.56
N PRO A 706 -24.20 17.82 71.71
CA PRO A 706 -23.15 18.36 70.83
C PRO A 706 -21.90 17.48 70.61
N PRO A 707 -21.34 16.77 71.61
CA PRO A 707 -20.18 15.91 71.37
C PRO A 707 -20.45 14.73 70.43
N VAL A 708 -21.68 14.20 70.41
CA VAL A 708 -22.07 13.03 69.62
C VAL A 708 -22.33 13.42 68.15
N ALA A 709 -22.86 14.63 67.92
CA ALA A 709 -23.09 15.15 66.58
C ALA A 709 -21.78 15.28 65.78
N ALA A 710 -20.66 15.66 66.42
CA ALA A 710 -19.35 15.72 65.79
C ALA A 710 -18.83 14.34 65.33
N ALA A 711 -19.01 13.30 66.16
CA ALA A 711 -18.62 11.94 65.81
C ALA A 711 -19.45 11.36 64.64
N LEU A 712 -20.75 11.66 64.59
CA LEU A 712 -21.63 11.26 63.48
C LEU A 712 -21.32 12.02 62.19
N ALA A 713 -20.94 13.30 62.27
CA ALA A 713 -20.49 14.08 61.11
C ALA A 713 -19.19 13.50 60.50
N ALA A 714 -18.24 13.06 61.33
CA ALA A 714 -17.04 12.37 60.87
C ALA A 714 -17.36 11.04 60.16
N ALA A 715 -18.30 10.25 60.69
CA ALA A 715 -18.72 8.97 60.09
C ALA A 715 -19.39 9.14 58.70
N ALA A 716 -19.97 10.30 58.40
CA ALA A 716 -20.57 10.60 57.10
C ALA A 716 -19.54 10.87 55.97
N SER A 717 -18.24 10.94 56.28
CA SER A 717 -17.18 11.32 55.34
C SER A 717 -16.54 10.19 54.52
N ILE A 718 -17.11 8.97 54.55
CA ILE A 718 -16.60 7.82 53.78
C ILE A 718 -16.55 8.17 52.27
N PRO A 719 -15.39 8.07 51.60
CA PRO A 719 -15.24 8.58 50.24
C PRO A 719 -15.97 7.73 49.19
N LEU A 720 -17.13 8.24 48.73
CA LEU A 720 -17.98 7.73 47.65
C LEU A 720 -17.24 7.18 46.40
N GLY A 721 -16.05 7.72 46.11
CA GLY A 721 -15.27 7.35 44.94
C GLY A 721 -14.78 5.91 44.90
N SER A 722 -14.75 5.17 46.01
CA SER A 722 -14.33 3.75 46.02
C SER A 722 -15.38 2.85 45.36
N MET A 723 -16.57 2.75 45.95
CA MET A 723 -17.62 1.80 45.55
C MET A 723 -18.20 2.09 44.16
N GLY A 724 -18.33 3.38 43.80
CA GLY A 724 -18.79 3.77 42.46
C GLY A 724 -17.85 3.32 41.33
N ARG A 725 -16.52 3.36 41.56
CA ARG A 725 -15.52 2.87 40.59
C ARG A 725 -15.54 1.34 40.47
N TRP A 726 -15.75 0.62 41.57
CA TRP A 726 -15.91 -0.85 41.54
C TRP A 726 -17.15 -1.27 40.73
N MET A 727 -18.29 -0.62 40.95
CA MET A 727 -19.54 -0.97 40.27
C MET A 727 -19.51 -0.65 38.75
N ASP A 728 -18.94 0.49 38.34
CA ASP A 728 -18.76 0.76 36.90
C ASP A 728 -17.69 -0.13 36.28
N SER A 729 -16.63 -0.51 37.02
CA SER A 729 -15.64 -1.50 36.57
C SER A 729 -16.28 -2.85 36.24
N LEU A 730 -17.07 -3.43 37.14
CA LEU A 730 -17.79 -4.68 36.89
C LEU A 730 -18.73 -4.58 35.68
N LEU A 731 -19.48 -3.49 35.57
CA LEU A 731 -20.43 -3.28 34.48
C LEU A 731 -19.73 -3.03 33.13
N LYS A 732 -18.56 -2.38 33.15
CA LYS A 732 -17.67 -2.17 32.00
C LYS A 732 -17.04 -3.48 31.55
N ASN A 733 -16.61 -4.35 32.48
CA ASN A 733 -16.04 -5.66 32.15
C ASN A 733 -17.09 -6.58 31.50
N TYR A 734 -18.33 -6.60 32.00
CA TYR A 734 -19.44 -7.32 31.38
C TYR A 734 -19.85 -6.71 30.02
N GLN A 735 -19.84 -5.39 29.89
CA GLN A 735 -20.07 -4.70 28.60
C GLN A 735 -18.98 -5.02 27.56
N ASN A 736 -17.71 -5.08 27.98
CA ASN A 736 -16.58 -5.43 27.13
C ASN A 736 -16.66 -6.88 26.65
N ALA A 737 -17.00 -7.82 27.55
CA ALA A 737 -17.23 -9.22 27.18
C ALA A 737 -18.33 -9.36 26.12
N LEU A 738 -19.50 -8.76 26.35
CA LEU A 738 -20.60 -8.77 25.37
C LEU A 738 -20.24 -8.08 24.04
N ARG A 739 -19.35 -7.07 24.06
CA ARG A 739 -18.83 -6.43 22.84
C ARG A 739 -17.94 -7.39 22.04
N GLY A 740 -16.98 -8.06 22.68
CA GLY A 740 -16.11 -9.05 22.02
C GLY A 740 -16.92 -10.17 21.37
N GLN A 741 -17.88 -10.75 22.11
CA GLN A 741 -18.80 -11.75 21.56
C GLN A 741 -19.58 -11.23 20.33
N LYS A 742 -20.06 -9.98 20.37
CA LYS A 742 -20.76 -9.36 19.24
C LYS A 742 -19.85 -9.11 18.05
N GLU A 743 -18.57 -8.78 18.25
CA GLU A 743 -17.61 -8.58 17.17
C GLU A 743 -17.30 -9.89 16.44
N ILE A 744 -17.05 -10.99 17.16
CA ILE A 744 -16.81 -12.32 16.57
C ILE A 744 -18.04 -12.78 15.77
N ILE A 745 -19.24 -12.71 16.38
CA ILE A 745 -20.50 -13.06 15.71
C ILE A 745 -20.76 -12.17 14.47
N ASN A 746 -20.43 -10.88 14.51
CA ASN A 746 -20.54 -10.01 13.34
C ASN A 746 -19.59 -10.43 12.21
N CYS A 747 -18.33 -10.75 12.52
CA CYS A 747 -17.37 -11.18 11.51
C CYS A 747 -17.78 -12.51 10.86
N MET A 748 -18.24 -13.49 11.64
CA MET A 748 -18.74 -14.77 11.08
C MET A 748 -19.97 -14.55 10.20
N ASN A 749 -20.91 -13.71 10.64
CA ASN A 749 -22.13 -13.37 9.88
C ASN A 749 -21.80 -12.73 8.51
N VAL A 750 -20.81 -11.84 8.45
CA VAL A 750 -20.32 -11.25 7.19
C VAL A 750 -19.63 -12.31 6.32
N GLY A 751 -18.79 -13.17 6.89
CA GLY A 751 -18.13 -14.26 6.16
C GLY A 751 -19.12 -15.26 5.54
N THR A 752 -20.11 -15.71 6.32
CA THR A 752 -21.20 -16.59 5.85
C THR A 752 -22.01 -15.93 4.73
N TYR A 753 -22.34 -14.64 4.85
CA TYR A 753 -23.07 -13.91 3.80
C TYR A 753 -22.28 -13.81 2.48
N ILE A 754 -20.96 -13.58 2.55
CA ILE A 754 -20.09 -13.58 1.36
C ILE A 754 -20.05 -14.97 0.73
N ALA A 755 -19.88 -16.03 1.54
CA ALA A 755 -19.85 -17.41 1.04
C ALA A 755 -21.16 -17.80 0.33
N ILE A 756 -22.33 -17.46 0.87
CA ILE A 756 -23.63 -17.70 0.22
C ILE A 756 -23.69 -16.99 -1.14
N LYS A 757 -23.36 -15.68 -1.18
CA LYS A 757 -23.37 -14.92 -2.44
C LYS A 757 -22.40 -15.51 -3.47
N ASP A 758 -21.28 -16.07 -3.04
CA ASP A 758 -20.33 -16.68 -3.96
C ASP A 758 -20.78 -18.04 -4.49
N LEU A 759 -21.49 -18.82 -3.67
CA LEU A 759 -22.21 -20.03 -4.11
C LEU A 759 -23.36 -19.70 -5.08
N ASP A 760 -24.09 -18.59 -4.87
CA ASP A 760 -25.13 -18.11 -5.81
C ASP A 760 -24.53 -17.83 -7.20
N ASN A 761 -23.40 -17.11 -7.27
CA ASN A 761 -22.75 -16.82 -8.55
C ASN A 761 -22.19 -18.09 -9.22
N ILE A 762 -21.63 -19.02 -8.42
CA ILE A 762 -21.15 -20.32 -8.92
C ILE A 762 -22.31 -21.09 -9.56
N ARG A 763 -23.46 -21.18 -8.88
CA ARG A 763 -24.67 -21.81 -9.41
C ARG A 763 -25.07 -21.22 -10.77
N VAL A 764 -25.24 -19.90 -10.85
CA VAL A 764 -25.67 -19.23 -12.09
C VAL A 764 -24.70 -19.44 -13.27
N LEU A 765 -23.44 -19.75 -13.00
CA LEU A 765 -22.44 -20.10 -14.02
C LEU A 765 -22.44 -21.61 -14.36
N VAL A 766 -22.66 -22.49 -13.39
CA VAL A 766 -22.86 -23.94 -13.62
C VAL A 766 -24.15 -24.18 -14.42
N ASP A 767 -25.28 -23.63 -13.97
CA ASP A 767 -26.59 -23.71 -14.66
C ASP A 767 -26.49 -23.21 -16.12
N ARG A 768 -25.59 -22.26 -16.41
CA ARG A 768 -25.32 -21.75 -17.78
C ARG A 768 -24.48 -22.73 -18.61
N LEU A 769 -23.43 -23.31 -18.02
CA LEU A 769 -22.56 -24.29 -18.69
C LEU A 769 -23.28 -25.60 -19.00
N GLU A 770 -24.21 -26.04 -18.14
CA GLU A 770 -25.09 -27.19 -18.35
C GLU A 770 -25.94 -27.00 -19.62
N ILE A 771 -26.60 -25.84 -19.76
CA ILE A 771 -27.39 -25.49 -20.96
C ILE A 771 -26.52 -25.45 -22.22
N GLU A 772 -25.29 -24.97 -22.12
CA GLU A 772 -24.38 -24.89 -23.27
C GLU A 772 -23.81 -26.25 -23.68
N ILE A 773 -23.43 -27.12 -22.73
CA ILE A 773 -22.95 -28.45 -23.06
C ILE A 773 -24.07 -29.35 -23.56
N GLU A 774 -25.28 -29.26 -23.00
CA GLU A 774 -26.46 -29.96 -23.52
C GLU A 774 -26.78 -29.51 -24.97
N SER A 775 -26.61 -28.22 -25.28
CA SER A 775 -26.72 -27.72 -26.65
C SER A 775 -25.61 -28.21 -27.58
N LEU A 776 -24.37 -28.40 -27.10
CA LEU A 776 -23.25 -28.91 -27.90
C LEU A 776 -23.40 -30.41 -28.16
N LEU A 777 -23.83 -31.18 -27.16
CA LEU A 777 -24.14 -32.61 -27.29
C LEU A 777 -25.27 -32.85 -28.30
N LYS A 778 -26.32 -32.02 -28.29
CA LYS A 778 -27.38 -32.05 -29.32
C LYS A 778 -26.84 -31.78 -30.73
N MET A 779 -25.90 -30.84 -30.89
CA MET A 779 -25.29 -30.55 -32.19
C MET A 779 -24.38 -31.69 -32.69
N ALA A 780 -23.65 -32.36 -31.79
CA ALA A 780 -22.87 -33.55 -32.13
C ALA A 780 -23.73 -34.74 -32.61
N ASP A 781 -25.01 -34.84 -32.19
CA ASP A 781 -25.95 -35.81 -32.76
C ASP A 781 -26.46 -35.40 -34.16
N PHE A 782 -26.74 -34.11 -34.40
CA PHE A 782 -27.18 -33.64 -35.73
C PHE A 782 -26.07 -33.72 -36.80
N ALA A 783 -24.81 -33.55 -36.39
CA ALA A 783 -23.64 -33.66 -37.27
C ALA A 783 -23.46 -35.03 -37.96
N LYS A 784 -24.22 -36.06 -37.54
CA LYS A 784 -24.22 -37.40 -38.17
C LYS A 784 -24.77 -37.43 -39.60
N ASN A 785 -25.50 -36.40 -40.02
CA ASN A 785 -25.98 -36.25 -41.39
C ASN A 785 -24.96 -35.42 -42.19
N GLU A 786 -24.33 -36.00 -43.21
CA GLU A 786 -23.26 -35.35 -43.98
C GLU A 786 -23.71 -34.01 -44.59
N ASP A 787 -24.94 -33.93 -45.12
CA ASP A 787 -25.56 -32.71 -45.66
C ASP A 787 -25.70 -31.56 -44.61
N ALA A 788 -25.74 -31.90 -43.32
CA ALA A 788 -25.90 -30.94 -42.22
C ALA A 788 -24.58 -30.58 -41.54
N MET A 789 -23.52 -31.38 -41.73
CA MET A 789 -22.24 -31.28 -41.00
C MET A 789 -21.71 -29.84 -40.95
N LYS A 790 -21.54 -29.19 -42.10
CA LYS A 790 -20.98 -27.83 -42.19
C LYS A 790 -21.78 -26.78 -41.44
N VAL A 791 -23.11 -26.93 -41.36
CA VAL A 791 -23.98 -26.02 -40.60
C VAL A 791 -23.89 -26.28 -39.09
N CYS A 792 -23.80 -27.55 -38.69
CA CYS A 792 -23.58 -27.94 -37.30
C CYS A 792 -22.21 -27.44 -36.79
N VAL A 793 -21.14 -27.67 -37.55
CA VAL A 793 -19.77 -27.27 -37.20
C VAL A 793 -19.64 -25.76 -37.02
N GLU A 794 -20.14 -24.95 -37.93
CA GLU A 794 -20.06 -23.48 -37.81
C GLU A 794 -20.89 -22.91 -36.65
N GLU A 795 -21.97 -23.58 -36.23
CA GLU A 795 -22.72 -23.18 -35.03
C GLU A 795 -22.04 -23.68 -33.74
N MET A 796 -21.41 -24.86 -33.77
CA MET A 796 -20.56 -25.35 -32.66
C MET A 796 -19.33 -24.45 -32.46
N ARG A 797 -18.69 -23.97 -33.55
CA ARG A 797 -17.59 -22.99 -33.49
C ARG A 797 -17.97 -21.75 -32.69
N LYS A 798 -19.15 -21.17 -32.94
CA LYS A 798 -19.67 -20.01 -32.18
C LYS A 798 -19.92 -20.34 -30.72
N LYS A 799 -20.59 -21.46 -30.44
CA LYS A 799 -20.94 -21.86 -29.07
C LYS A 799 -19.72 -22.24 -28.23
N LEU A 800 -18.68 -22.80 -28.83
CA LEU A 800 -17.41 -23.10 -28.17
C LEU A 800 -16.73 -21.83 -27.63
N VAL A 801 -16.84 -20.69 -28.31
CA VAL A 801 -16.32 -19.40 -27.80
C VAL A 801 -17.05 -18.97 -26.52
N VAL A 802 -18.38 -19.12 -26.47
CA VAL A 802 -19.18 -18.77 -25.29
C VAL A 802 -18.91 -19.73 -24.12
N PHE A 803 -18.87 -21.04 -24.42
CA PHE A 803 -18.54 -22.10 -23.47
C PHE A 803 -17.15 -21.89 -22.83
N THR A 804 -16.14 -21.58 -23.65
CA THR A 804 -14.77 -21.25 -23.18
C THR A 804 -14.79 -20.09 -22.18
N LYS A 805 -15.48 -18.99 -22.53
CA LYS A 805 -15.59 -17.80 -21.66
C LYS A 805 -16.33 -18.10 -20.35
N ASN A 806 -17.35 -18.94 -20.38
CA ASN A 806 -18.12 -19.30 -19.18
C ASN A 806 -17.33 -20.23 -18.24
N ILE A 807 -16.47 -21.11 -18.77
CA ILE A 807 -15.50 -21.87 -17.96
C ILE A 807 -14.54 -20.90 -17.26
N GLU A 808 -14.03 -19.89 -17.96
CA GLU A 808 -13.12 -18.87 -17.39
C GLU A 808 -13.79 -17.99 -16.33
N GLU A 809 -15.04 -17.57 -16.55
CA GLU A 809 -15.85 -16.89 -15.53
C GLU A 809 -16.05 -17.74 -14.27
N LEU A 810 -16.24 -19.06 -14.42
CA LEU A 810 -16.45 -19.98 -13.30
C LEU A 810 -15.14 -20.35 -12.57
N GLU A 811 -14.03 -20.53 -13.29
CA GLU A 811 -12.68 -20.71 -12.72
C GLU A 811 -12.32 -19.53 -11.80
N VAL A 812 -12.46 -18.30 -12.28
CA VAL A 812 -12.18 -17.07 -11.51
C VAL A 812 -13.08 -16.94 -10.28
N GLN A 813 -14.35 -17.32 -10.39
CA GLN A 813 -15.31 -17.23 -9.28
C GLN A 813 -15.15 -18.36 -8.25
N ALA A 814 -14.74 -19.57 -8.66
CA ALA A 814 -14.36 -20.66 -7.76
C ALA A 814 -13.12 -20.30 -6.92
N ASP A 815 -12.09 -19.80 -7.60
CA ASP A 815 -10.83 -19.34 -7.03
C ASP A 815 -11.05 -18.18 -6.03
N LYS A 816 -11.96 -17.27 -6.35
CA LYS A 816 -12.41 -16.21 -5.46
C LYS A 816 -13.14 -16.74 -4.22
N CYS A 817 -14.08 -17.68 -4.38
CA CYS A 817 -14.80 -18.28 -3.25
C CYS A 817 -13.82 -18.93 -2.25
N SER A 818 -12.93 -19.79 -2.74
CA SER A 818 -11.87 -20.45 -1.96
C SER A 818 -11.00 -19.45 -1.20
N ARG A 819 -10.55 -18.38 -1.88
CA ARG A 819 -9.73 -17.31 -1.31
C ARG A 819 -10.45 -16.48 -0.24
N ASP A 820 -11.69 -16.06 -0.47
CA ASP A 820 -12.42 -15.24 0.50
C ASP A 820 -12.84 -16.05 1.74
N ILE A 821 -13.05 -17.37 1.61
CA ILE A 821 -13.28 -18.28 2.75
C ILE A 821 -12.01 -18.47 3.58
N ARG A 822 -10.86 -18.73 2.95
CA ARG A 822 -9.55 -18.81 3.64
C ARG A 822 -9.24 -17.50 4.38
N ARG A 823 -9.56 -16.35 3.78
CA ARG A 823 -9.42 -15.02 4.39
C ARG A 823 -10.37 -14.84 5.57
N ALA A 824 -11.63 -15.24 5.45
CA ALA A 824 -12.62 -15.12 6.54
C ALA A 824 -12.22 -15.97 7.76
N ARG A 825 -11.78 -17.22 7.54
CA ARG A 825 -11.18 -18.08 8.58
C ARG A 825 -10.05 -17.36 9.32
N THR A 826 -9.08 -16.81 8.59
CA THR A 826 -7.93 -16.08 9.16
C THR A 826 -8.35 -14.85 9.97
N VAL A 827 -9.34 -14.08 9.51
CA VAL A 827 -9.87 -12.91 10.26
C VAL A 827 -10.53 -13.32 11.58
N ILE A 828 -11.24 -14.45 11.61
CA ILE A 828 -11.83 -15.00 12.84
C ILE A 828 -10.73 -15.46 13.81
N LEU A 829 -9.71 -16.19 13.33
CA LEU A 829 -8.57 -16.60 14.16
C LEU A 829 -7.81 -15.41 14.75
N GLN A 830 -7.53 -14.38 13.95
CA GLN A 830 -6.91 -13.15 14.46
C GLN A 830 -7.79 -12.43 15.50
N ARG A 831 -9.12 -12.51 15.41
CA ARG A 831 -10.04 -12.00 16.46
C ARG A 831 -9.94 -12.82 17.74
N ILE A 832 -9.96 -14.15 17.62
CA ILE A 832 -9.84 -15.13 18.72
C ILE A 832 -8.50 -14.99 19.47
N ILE A 833 -7.42 -14.71 18.74
CA ILE A 833 -6.07 -14.50 19.31
C ILE A 833 -5.95 -13.11 19.95
N ARG A 834 -6.50 -12.05 19.32
CA ARG A 834 -6.40 -10.66 19.82
C ARG A 834 -7.31 -10.31 20.99
N HIS A 835 -8.24 -11.17 21.42
CA HIS A 835 -9.00 -10.96 22.64
C HIS A 835 -8.18 -11.39 23.86
N PRO A 836 -7.74 -10.45 24.74
CA PRO A 836 -7.09 -10.80 25.99
C PRO A 836 -8.14 -11.34 26.98
N ASN A 837 -7.66 -12.08 27.99
CA ASN A 837 -8.49 -12.42 29.14
C ASN A 837 -8.84 -11.14 29.92
N ASN A 838 -10.08 -11.07 30.44
CA ASN A 838 -10.54 -10.06 31.42
C ASN A 838 -10.01 -10.39 32.81
#